data_AF-R7NEV5-F1
#
_entry.id   AF-R7NEV5-F1
#
_cell.length_a   1.000
_cell.length_b   1.000
_cell.length_c   1.000
_cell.angle_alpha   90.00
_cell.angle_beta   90.00
_cell.angle_gamma   90.00
#
_symmetry.space_group_name_H-M   'P 1'
#
loop_
_entity.id
_entity.type
_entity.pdbx_description
1 polymer ?
#
loop_
_entity_poly.entity_id
_entity_poly.type
_entity_poly.pdbx_seq_one_letter_code
_entity_poly.pdbx_strand_id
1 'polypeptide(L)'
;MHQFQYLNYQDIKKRINDLISADSPNKITKEKPLGYSEYGLPIDHYKIGNGPKRIVVSGSYHAAEIITSIFVVRLMEEMSQNTSFNQNEYTIDFIPIVNPEGYLITTEMQDLYLGKDTSEEEKIARAKVYWANYRADAGIPAKVKKGKLEESTLREKKTYQALFDNVNLENYLVDYPELKQNVLNIIHQNNYPIGVLAAWTANGSGIDLSQNVPFNPAISTLASSKEPVYNHLAYANTRKDVPGPINTPCRDFNHFFFESENLAMLNFLENLSHEPDQEIIAYFNYHSVMGKMYQRPVKEEGMLNLYGIDYEKKIIENYISSKTFRGQNAYDIIESEDPYAYINEFFRLRYGINIQVELSRMGSNPIGPLADPDTFETITVKPNLEAFKNFVKNYDFIKNYATFIKELVDEIRKEHPDFDILNIYDLIDRIGRENPSLYTKLQEELRNKDNHNAHVISYFYQLLQEKLKSDEKENEEAKRLDLDSKFNHNFHAFLIKIIEELNEKRKEPISGIEIEILIDNLFRDYPELIAKIKYQLQHELPVQELYQELSGIIHNQIKMGNLMNLPKRPKINPLDFPEVDLLVNKENPLPENYIPTNIIEVKNPYYKSFFPGINLQVNKETNMAFQLLKEEALKEGYELWIDSGYRTSSYQEKVLNHYLKTMGEEAYQKVALPKTSEHESGYAIDLGTVIDGKYFDEITDELPVTKWLHENCYKYGFIVRYPKDKEEITGFKYEPWHLRYVGLELAKYLHETGLTLEEYHREKSLKK
;
A
#
# COMPACT_ATOMS: atom_id res chain seq x y z
N MET A 1 26.11 -8.45 -25.93
CA MET A 1 25.32 -7.31 -26.45
C MET A 1 24.99 -6.42 -25.28
N HIS A 2 25.25 -5.11 -25.36
CA HIS A 2 25.24 -4.20 -24.19
C HIS A 2 24.28 -3.01 -24.35
N GLN A 3 23.21 -3.15 -25.14
CA GLN A 3 22.25 -2.09 -25.40
C GLN A 3 20.84 -2.58 -25.08
N PHE A 4 19.98 -1.68 -24.60
CA PHE A 4 18.59 -1.99 -24.34
C PHE A 4 17.90 -2.52 -25.60
N GLN A 5 17.09 -3.57 -25.43
CA GLN A 5 16.31 -4.19 -26.50
C GLN A 5 14.84 -4.23 -26.10
N TYR A 6 13.97 -3.83 -27.04
CA TYR A 6 12.55 -4.06 -26.92
C TYR A 6 12.24 -5.56 -27.05
N LEU A 7 11.50 -6.12 -26.10
CA LEU A 7 11.09 -7.51 -26.11
C LEU A 7 9.57 -7.57 -25.98
N ASN A 8 8.88 -8.05 -27.02
CA ASN A 8 7.46 -8.40 -26.89
C ASN A 8 7.29 -9.69 -26.05
N TYR A 9 6.06 -10.09 -25.80
CA TYR A 9 5.76 -11.28 -24.99
C TYR A 9 6.41 -12.58 -25.50
N GLN A 10 6.56 -12.77 -26.82
CA GLN A 10 7.20 -13.98 -27.35
C GLN A 10 8.73 -13.90 -27.28
N ASP A 11 9.30 -12.73 -27.60
CA ASP A 11 10.73 -12.48 -27.59
C ASP A 11 11.30 -12.52 -26.17
N ILE A 12 10.58 -12.02 -25.16
CA ILE A 12 11.02 -12.11 -23.77
C ILE A 12 11.04 -13.56 -23.28
N LYS A 13 10.03 -14.37 -23.63
CA LYS A 13 10.01 -15.81 -23.31
C LYS A 13 11.14 -16.55 -24.01
N LYS A 14 11.38 -16.26 -25.29
CA LYS A 14 12.51 -16.82 -26.04
C LYS A 14 13.83 -16.47 -25.37
N ARG A 15 14.02 -15.19 -25.01
CA ARG A 15 15.23 -14.72 -24.32
C ARG A 15 15.46 -15.46 -23.00
N ILE A 16 14.41 -15.65 -22.19
CA ILE A 16 14.51 -16.41 -20.94
C ILE A 16 14.88 -17.89 -21.21
N ASN A 17 14.28 -18.53 -22.21
CA ASN A 17 14.63 -19.90 -22.58
C ASN A 17 16.08 -20.04 -23.05
N ASP A 18 16.58 -19.06 -23.80
CA ASP A 18 17.99 -18.99 -24.20
C ASP A 18 18.90 -18.87 -22.96
N LEU A 19 18.52 -18.05 -21.97
CA LEU A 19 19.25 -17.91 -20.72
C LEU A 19 19.25 -19.19 -19.87
N ILE A 20 18.13 -19.92 -19.82
CA ILE A 20 18.03 -21.21 -19.12
C ILE A 20 18.90 -22.28 -19.79
N SER A 21 18.99 -22.24 -21.11
CA SER A 21 19.76 -23.21 -21.91
C SER A 21 21.25 -22.87 -21.95
N ALA A 22 21.64 -21.65 -21.57
CA ALA A 22 23.02 -21.22 -21.55
C ALA A 22 23.82 -21.92 -20.45
N ASP A 23 25.09 -22.20 -20.72
CA ASP A 23 26.04 -22.64 -19.70
C ASP A 23 26.49 -21.42 -18.89
N SER A 24 26.02 -21.32 -17.65
CA SER A 24 26.29 -20.19 -16.76
C SER A 24 26.78 -20.66 -15.39
N PRO A 25 27.67 -19.89 -14.73
CA PRO A 25 28.16 -20.20 -13.39
C PRO A 25 27.04 -20.44 -12.37
N ASN A 26 25.98 -19.61 -12.43
CA ASN A 26 24.78 -19.77 -11.64
C ASN A 26 23.63 -20.15 -12.58
N LYS A 27 23.18 -21.41 -12.50
CA LYS A 27 22.18 -21.95 -13.42
C LYS A 27 20.79 -21.38 -13.10
N ILE A 28 20.11 -20.88 -14.13
CA ILE A 28 18.70 -20.50 -14.04
C ILE A 28 17.84 -21.76 -14.19
N THR A 29 16.87 -21.93 -13.31
CA THR A 29 15.89 -23.03 -13.37
C THR A 29 14.49 -22.47 -13.51
N LYS A 30 13.68 -23.10 -14.37
CA LYS A 30 12.24 -22.80 -14.49
C LYS A 30 11.49 -23.70 -13.52
N GLU A 31 10.72 -23.08 -12.65
CA GLU A 31 9.87 -23.76 -11.68
C GLU A 31 8.45 -23.91 -12.23
N LYS A 32 7.58 -24.54 -11.44
CA LYS A 32 6.14 -24.52 -11.75
C LYS A 32 5.64 -23.08 -11.72
N PRO A 33 4.79 -22.65 -12.67
CA PRO A 33 4.14 -21.35 -12.59
C PRO A 33 3.47 -21.15 -11.23
N LEU A 34 3.50 -19.93 -10.70
CA LEU A 34 2.84 -19.59 -9.43
C LEU A 34 1.32 -19.75 -9.52
N GLY A 35 0.81 -19.57 -10.73
CA GLY A 35 -0.60 -19.69 -11.08
C GLY A 35 -0.79 -19.36 -12.55
N TYR A 36 -2.04 -19.15 -12.93
CA TYR A 36 -2.45 -18.74 -14.26
C TYR A 36 -3.35 -17.51 -14.12
N SER A 37 -3.21 -16.57 -15.05
CA SER A 37 -4.13 -15.44 -15.18
C SER A 37 -5.52 -15.92 -15.67
N GLU A 38 -6.52 -15.04 -15.63
CA GLU A 38 -7.92 -15.31 -15.99
C GLU A 38 -8.09 -16.10 -17.30
N TYR A 39 -7.40 -15.69 -18.36
CA TYR A 39 -7.41 -16.25 -19.71
C TYR A 39 -6.27 -17.27 -19.94
N GLY A 40 -5.71 -17.81 -18.86
CA GLY A 40 -4.89 -19.01 -18.88
C GLY A 40 -3.41 -18.81 -19.22
N LEU A 41 -2.87 -17.59 -19.13
CA LEU A 41 -1.43 -17.38 -19.30
C LEU A 41 -0.70 -17.69 -17.98
N PRO A 42 0.43 -18.40 -18.01
CA PRO A 42 1.17 -18.75 -16.80
C PRO A 42 1.88 -17.53 -16.21
N ILE A 43 1.85 -17.43 -14.88
CA ILE A 43 2.71 -16.52 -14.11
C ILE A 43 4.00 -17.29 -13.82
N ASP A 44 4.92 -17.20 -14.78
CA ASP A 44 6.15 -18.00 -14.77
C ASP A 44 7.10 -17.63 -13.62
N HIS A 45 7.65 -18.64 -12.96
CA HIS A 45 8.62 -18.53 -11.88
C HIS A 45 9.96 -19.14 -12.29
N TYR A 46 11.03 -18.40 -12.05
CA TYR A 46 12.40 -18.82 -12.30
C TYR A 46 13.25 -18.60 -11.05
N LYS A 47 14.30 -19.39 -10.86
CA LYS A 47 15.24 -19.17 -9.76
C LYS A 47 16.69 -19.39 -10.11
N ILE A 48 17.57 -18.76 -9.34
CA ILE A 48 19.01 -19.01 -9.28
C ILE A 48 19.39 -19.28 -7.82
N GLY A 49 20.24 -20.28 -7.58
CA GLY A 49 20.68 -20.66 -6.23
C GLY A 49 19.72 -21.63 -5.53
N ASN A 50 20.16 -22.14 -4.38
CA ASN A 50 19.40 -23.06 -3.53
C ASN A 50 19.62 -22.75 -2.03
N GLY A 51 20.13 -21.57 -1.71
CA GLY A 51 20.36 -21.16 -0.33
C GLY A 51 19.09 -20.72 0.40
N PRO A 52 19.11 -20.73 1.74
CA PRO A 52 17.94 -20.48 2.59
C PRO A 52 17.48 -19.01 2.58
N LYS A 53 18.37 -18.05 2.27
CA LYS A 53 18.00 -16.63 2.19
C LYS A 53 17.39 -16.32 0.83
N ARG A 54 16.09 -16.06 0.80
CA ARG A 54 15.29 -15.82 -0.42
C ARG A 54 15.16 -14.34 -0.74
N ILE A 55 15.52 -13.97 -1.97
CA ILE A 55 15.28 -12.65 -2.53
C ILE A 55 14.28 -12.81 -3.66
N VAL A 56 13.11 -12.20 -3.54
CA VAL A 56 12.07 -12.26 -4.56
C VAL A 56 12.13 -10.99 -5.40
N VAL A 57 12.08 -11.13 -6.72
CA VAL A 57 12.15 -10.03 -7.69
C VAL A 57 11.00 -10.13 -8.67
N SER A 58 10.19 -9.08 -8.77
CA SER A 58 9.04 -9.03 -9.69
C SER A 58 9.10 -7.82 -10.62
N GLY A 59 8.47 -7.98 -11.79
CA GLY A 59 8.19 -6.91 -12.73
C GLY A 59 6.80 -7.06 -13.36
N SER A 60 6.36 -6.00 -14.04
CA SER A 60 5.09 -5.93 -14.77
C SER A 60 3.87 -6.27 -13.90
N TYR A 61 3.74 -5.59 -12.75
CA TYR A 61 2.42 -5.42 -12.13
C TYR A 61 1.53 -4.56 -13.03
N HIS A 62 2.07 -3.42 -13.50
CA HIS A 62 1.48 -2.66 -14.60
C HIS A 62 2.08 -3.13 -15.93
N ALA A 63 1.21 -3.55 -16.84
CA ALA A 63 1.61 -4.12 -18.12
C ALA A 63 2.34 -3.13 -19.06
N ALA A 64 1.97 -1.85 -19.02
CA ALA A 64 2.58 -0.81 -19.82
C ALA A 64 4.03 -0.50 -19.40
N GLU A 65 4.44 -0.93 -18.20
CA GLU A 65 5.80 -0.75 -17.68
C GLU A 65 6.72 -1.87 -18.17
N ILE A 66 6.74 -2.13 -19.48
CA ILE A 66 7.43 -3.28 -20.09
C ILE A 66 8.92 -3.38 -19.72
N ILE A 67 9.52 -2.23 -19.41
CA ILE A 67 10.92 -2.13 -19.00
C ILE A 67 11.23 -2.84 -17.69
N THR A 68 10.24 -3.02 -16.83
CA THR A 68 10.41 -3.72 -15.55
C THR A 68 10.70 -5.19 -15.83
N SER A 69 9.93 -5.86 -16.70
CA SER A 69 10.20 -7.23 -17.13
C SER A 69 11.52 -7.37 -17.87
N ILE A 70 11.83 -6.43 -18.78
CA ILE A 70 13.11 -6.44 -19.49
C ILE A 70 14.26 -6.31 -18.49
N PHE A 71 14.15 -5.41 -17.51
CA PHE A 71 15.13 -5.26 -16.44
C PHE A 71 15.28 -6.53 -15.61
N VAL A 72 14.17 -7.18 -15.21
CA VAL A 72 14.24 -8.44 -14.45
C VAL A 72 14.95 -9.53 -15.26
N VAL A 73 14.69 -9.66 -16.57
CA VAL A 73 15.41 -10.61 -17.42
C VAL A 73 16.89 -10.25 -17.56
N ARG A 74 17.24 -8.96 -17.64
CA ARG A 74 18.63 -8.50 -17.62
C ARG A 74 19.31 -8.79 -16.28
N LEU A 75 18.58 -8.70 -15.17
CA LEU A 75 19.07 -9.08 -13.86
C LEU A 75 19.28 -10.58 -13.74
N MET A 76 18.39 -11.41 -14.31
CA MET A 76 18.58 -12.85 -14.41
C MET A 76 19.88 -13.19 -15.15
N GLU A 77 20.11 -12.55 -16.31
CA GLU A 77 21.35 -12.73 -17.08
C GLU A 77 22.58 -12.32 -16.26
N GLU A 78 22.57 -11.12 -15.68
CA GLU A 78 23.68 -10.59 -14.87
C GLU A 78 24.00 -11.51 -13.69
N MET A 79 22.97 -11.94 -12.95
CA MET A 79 23.15 -12.82 -11.80
C MET A 79 23.53 -14.24 -12.21
N SER A 80 23.14 -14.73 -13.40
CA SER A 80 23.60 -16.03 -13.91
C SER A 80 25.11 -16.08 -14.14
N GLN A 81 25.70 -14.95 -14.52
CA GLN A 81 27.13 -14.82 -14.80
C GLN A 81 27.96 -14.35 -13.59
N ASN A 82 27.31 -13.91 -12.52
CA ASN A 82 27.99 -13.37 -11.35
C ASN A 82 28.70 -14.46 -10.52
N THR A 83 29.98 -14.66 -10.76
CA THR A 83 30.80 -15.66 -10.04
C THR A 83 30.99 -15.36 -8.55
N SER A 84 30.64 -14.16 -8.08
CA SER A 84 30.69 -13.80 -6.66
C SER A 84 29.40 -14.07 -5.91
N PHE A 85 28.34 -14.48 -6.60
CA PHE A 85 27.06 -14.83 -5.98
C PHE A 85 27.16 -16.17 -5.24
N ASN A 86 26.86 -16.17 -3.94
CA ASN A 86 26.88 -17.38 -3.12
C ASN A 86 25.56 -18.16 -3.25
N GLN A 87 25.50 -19.05 -4.25
CA GLN A 87 24.31 -19.88 -4.54
C GLN A 87 23.87 -20.82 -3.41
N ASN A 88 24.74 -21.11 -2.44
CA ASN A 88 24.42 -21.97 -1.30
C ASN A 88 23.85 -21.18 -0.11
N GLU A 89 24.05 -19.86 -0.09
CA GLU A 89 23.51 -18.99 0.95
C GLU A 89 22.23 -18.28 0.50
N TYR A 90 22.18 -17.90 -0.77
CA TYR A 90 21.07 -17.15 -1.35
C TYR A 90 20.37 -17.94 -2.46
N THR A 91 19.06 -17.73 -2.56
CA THR A 91 18.26 -18.02 -3.74
C THR A 91 17.58 -16.74 -4.19
N ILE A 92 17.58 -16.46 -5.50
CA ILE A 92 16.84 -15.36 -6.08
C ILE A 92 15.69 -15.94 -6.90
N ASP A 93 14.47 -15.60 -6.50
CA ASP A 93 13.23 -15.95 -7.18
C ASP A 93 12.83 -14.81 -8.12
N PHE A 94 12.69 -15.10 -9.41
CA PHE A 94 12.33 -14.14 -10.44
C PHE A 94 10.92 -14.42 -10.96
N ILE A 95 10.09 -13.39 -10.95
CA ILE A 95 8.77 -13.33 -11.57
C ILE A 95 8.79 -12.17 -12.58
N PRO A 96 9.36 -12.37 -13.78
CA PRO A 96 9.58 -11.26 -14.72
C PRO A 96 8.29 -10.59 -15.18
N ILE A 97 7.19 -11.34 -15.25
CA ILE A 97 5.89 -10.88 -15.72
C ILE A 97 4.81 -11.37 -14.77
N VAL A 98 4.42 -10.51 -13.81
CA VAL A 98 3.28 -10.80 -12.92
C VAL A 98 1.94 -10.70 -13.67
N ASN A 99 1.84 -9.76 -14.62
CA ASN A 99 0.66 -9.52 -15.46
C ASN A 99 0.87 -10.02 -16.91
N PRO A 100 0.82 -11.35 -17.17
CA PRO A 100 1.15 -11.89 -18.49
C PRO A 100 0.18 -11.46 -19.58
N GLU A 101 -1.11 -11.32 -19.28
CA GLU A 101 -2.13 -10.89 -20.23
C GLU A 101 -1.98 -9.43 -20.62
N GLY A 102 -1.85 -8.53 -19.64
CA GLY A 102 -1.64 -7.13 -19.91
C GLY A 102 -0.37 -6.90 -20.71
N TYR A 103 0.72 -7.61 -20.38
CA TYR A 103 1.99 -7.53 -21.11
C TYR A 103 1.80 -7.97 -22.57
N LEU A 104 1.08 -9.06 -22.81
CA LEU A 104 0.75 -9.54 -24.15
C LEU A 104 -0.13 -8.54 -24.92
N ILE A 105 -1.21 -8.05 -24.30
CA ILE A 105 -2.11 -7.02 -24.87
C ILE A 105 -1.32 -5.82 -25.36
N THR A 106 -0.44 -5.33 -24.49
CA THR A 106 0.38 -4.13 -24.70
C THR A 106 1.40 -4.33 -25.81
N THR A 107 2.16 -5.40 -25.75
CA THR A 107 3.29 -5.62 -26.66
C THR A 107 2.85 -6.05 -28.06
N GLU A 108 1.79 -6.86 -28.20
CA GLU A 108 1.24 -7.18 -29.53
C GLU A 108 0.67 -5.93 -30.22
N MET A 109 0.06 -5.00 -29.48
CA MET A 109 -0.42 -3.74 -30.06
C MET A 109 0.75 -2.86 -30.54
N GLN A 110 1.82 -2.81 -29.75
CA GLN A 110 3.04 -2.07 -30.10
C GLN A 110 3.73 -2.67 -31.32
N ASP A 111 3.77 -3.99 -31.43
CA ASP A 111 4.34 -4.70 -32.59
C ASP A 111 3.60 -4.39 -33.89
N LEU A 112 2.28 -4.20 -33.86
CA LEU A 112 1.52 -3.76 -35.04
C LEU A 112 1.95 -2.37 -35.53
N TYR A 113 2.42 -1.50 -34.62
CA TYR A 113 2.93 -0.18 -34.97
C TYR A 113 4.42 -0.19 -35.36
N LEU A 114 5.26 -0.86 -34.57
CA LEU A 114 6.70 -0.95 -34.82
C LEU A 114 7.00 -1.80 -36.07
N GLY A 115 6.16 -2.80 -36.34
CA GLY A 115 6.30 -3.77 -37.42
C GLY A 115 7.30 -4.88 -37.05
N LYS A 116 6.85 -6.14 -36.99
CA LYS A 116 7.69 -7.29 -36.60
C LYS A 116 8.93 -7.45 -37.52
N ASP A 117 8.77 -7.23 -38.82
CA ASP A 117 9.82 -7.43 -39.84
C ASP A 117 10.57 -6.16 -40.26
N THR A 118 10.44 -5.06 -39.50
CA THR A 118 11.18 -3.82 -39.79
C THR A 118 12.58 -3.83 -39.18
N SER A 119 13.51 -3.05 -39.74
CA SER A 119 14.86 -2.94 -39.19
C SER A 119 14.85 -2.23 -37.83
N GLU A 120 15.87 -2.47 -37.01
CA GLU A 120 15.98 -1.82 -35.70
C GLU A 120 16.07 -0.28 -35.82
N GLU A 121 16.70 0.25 -36.87
CA GLU A 121 16.73 1.70 -37.11
C GLU A 121 15.32 2.27 -37.36
N GLU A 122 14.48 1.53 -38.09
CA GLU A 122 13.10 1.92 -38.36
C GLU A 122 12.24 1.83 -37.09
N LYS A 123 12.41 0.79 -36.27
CA LYS A 123 11.73 0.69 -34.97
C LYS A 123 12.11 1.85 -34.03
N ILE A 124 13.40 2.22 -33.97
CA ILE A 124 13.88 3.38 -33.21
C ILE A 124 13.25 4.67 -33.75
N ALA A 125 13.17 4.85 -35.07
CA ALA A 125 12.55 6.02 -35.68
C ALA A 125 11.06 6.14 -35.30
N ARG A 126 10.31 5.03 -35.37
CA ARG A 126 8.91 4.98 -34.94
C ARG A 126 8.74 5.22 -33.44
N ALA A 127 9.61 4.64 -32.62
CA ALA A 127 9.62 4.87 -31.17
C ALA A 127 9.86 6.34 -30.83
N LYS A 128 10.74 7.04 -31.55
CA LYS A 128 10.96 8.50 -31.40
C LYS A 128 9.70 9.30 -31.74
N VAL A 129 8.98 8.93 -32.80
CA VAL A 129 7.70 9.56 -33.17
C VAL A 129 6.66 9.34 -32.07
N TYR A 130 6.49 8.10 -31.61
CA TYR A 130 5.59 7.80 -30.49
C TYR A 130 5.97 8.62 -29.26
N TRP A 131 7.25 8.63 -28.88
CA TRP A 131 7.72 9.31 -27.67
C TRP A 131 7.48 10.82 -27.71
N ALA A 132 7.70 11.45 -28.86
CA ALA A 132 7.39 12.87 -29.07
C ALA A 132 5.89 13.16 -28.87
N ASN A 133 5.01 12.34 -29.47
CA ASN A 133 3.56 12.49 -29.31
C ASN A 133 3.13 12.24 -27.86
N TYR A 134 3.64 11.19 -27.23
CA TYR A 134 3.33 10.85 -25.84
C TYR A 134 3.73 11.97 -24.88
N ARG A 135 4.92 12.57 -25.07
CA ARG A 135 5.39 13.72 -24.27
C ARG A 135 4.55 14.97 -24.51
N ALA A 136 4.17 15.24 -25.76
CA ALA A 136 3.28 16.36 -26.08
C ALA A 136 1.90 16.19 -25.41
N ASP A 137 1.39 14.97 -25.37
CA ASP A 137 0.14 14.64 -24.69
C ASP A 137 0.23 14.72 -23.16
N ALA A 138 1.39 14.40 -22.56
CA ALA A 138 1.61 14.53 -21.12
C ALA A 138 1.79 15.98 -20.64
N GLY A 139 2.19 16.90 -21.53
CA GLY A 139 2.41 18.31 -21.22
C GLY A 139 1.16 19.19 -21.17
N ILE A 140 -0.05 18.62 -21.30
CA ILE A 140 -1.32 19.37 -21.31
C ILE A 140 -2.06 19.11 -20.00
N PRO A 141 -2.00 20.03 -19.02
CA PRO A 141 -2.70 19.84 -17.76
C PRO A 141 -4.21 19.89 -17.97
N ALA A 142 -4.92 18.94 -17.34
CA ALA A 142 -6.37 18.98 -17.24
C ALA A 142 -6.80 20.24 -16.47
N LYS A 143 -7.57 21.12 -17.12
CA LYS A 143 -8.07 22.35 -16.51
C LYS A 143 -9.44 22.08 -15.92
N VAL A 144 -9.65 22.46 -14.67
CA VAL A 144 -10.94 22.31 -13.99
C VAL A 144 -11.52 23.69 -13.74
N LYS A 145 -12.76 23.93 -14.17
CA LYS A 145 -13.47 25.19 -13.98
C LYS A 145 -14.86 24.89 -13.39
N LYS A 146 -15.17 25.49 -12.23
CA LYS A 146 -16.44 25.28 -11.49
C LYS A 146 -16.73 23.79 -11.21
N GLY A 147 -15.71 23.02 -10.82
CA GLY A 147 -15.86 21.60 -10.50
C GLY A 147 -16.13 20.69 -11.70
N LYS A 148 -16.03 21.20 -12.93
CA LYS A 148 -16.10 20.42 -14.18
C LYS A 148 -14.79 20.55 -14.95
N LEU A 149 -14.34 19.46 -15.58
CA LEU A 149 -13.22 19.50 -16.52
C LEU A 149 -13.58 20.44 -17.67
N GLU A 150 -12.68 21.35 -18.04
CA GLU A 150 -12.85 22.15 -19.25
C GLU A 150 -12.83 21.22 -20.46
N GLU A 151 -13.82 21.38 -21.34
CA GLU A 151 -13.98 20.63 -22.59
C GLU A 151 -12.73 20.72 -23.49
N SER A 152 -12.00 21.85 -23.42
CA SER A 152 -10.71 22.06 -24.10
C SER A 152 -9.59 21.10 -23.67
N THR A 153 -9.75 20.41 -22.54
CA THR A 153 -8.81 19.40 -22.02
C THR A 153 -9.31 17.95 -22.20
N LEU A 154 -10.58 17.78 -22.58
CA LEU A 154 -11.18 16.50 -22.93
C LEU A 154 -10.90 16.23 -24.41
N ARG A 155 -9.71 15.68 -24.71
CA ARG A 155 -9.45 15.17 -26.05
C ARG A 155 -10.18 13.85 -26.24
N GLU A 156 -10.91 13.72 -27.35
CA GLU A 156 -11.48 12.42 -27.77
C GLU A 156 -10.40 11.36 -27.96
N LYS A 157 -9.21 11.79 -28.39
CA LYS A 157 -8.08 10.92 -28.68
C LYS A 157 -6.76 11.67 -28.48
N LYS A 158 -5.78 11.01 -27.84
CA LYS A 158 -4.41 11.52 -27.72
C LYS A 158 -3.64 11.38 -29.04
N THR A 159 -2.64 12.24 -29.24
CA THR A 159 -1.82 12.20 -30.45
C THR A 159 -1.04 10.90 -30.60
N TYR A 160 -0.54 10.33 -29.50
CA TYR A 160 0.14 9.02 -29.57
C TYR A 160 -0.84 7.89 -29.92
N GLN A 161 -2.09 7.96 -29.46
CA GLN A 161 -3.12 6.95 -29.74
C GLN A 161 -3.50 6.96 -31.22
N ALA A 162 -3.50 8.13 -31.86
CA ALA A 162 -3.80 8.27 -33.29
C ALA A 162 -2.78 7.56 -34.19
N LEU A 163 -1.56 7.29 -33.70
CA LEU A 163 -0.57 6.52 -34.45
C LEU A 163 -1.02 5.08 -34.75
N PHE A 164 -2.04 4.60 -34.03
CA PHE A 164 -2.58 3.25 -34.15
C PHE A 164 -3.90 3.20 -34.94
N ASP A 165 -4.42 4.31 -35.47
CA ASP A 165 -5.73 4.36 -36.15
C ASP A 165 -5.85 3.39 -37.34
N ASN A 166 -4.73 3.08 -37.99
CA ASN A 166 -4.68 2.28 -39.21
C ASN A 166 -4.08 0.87 -38.98
N VAL A 167 -3.89 0.43 -37.73
CA VAL A 167 -3.38 -0.92 -37.48
C VAL A 167 -4.42 -1.98 -37.84
N ASN A 168 -3.97 -3.08 -38.46
CA ASN A 168 -4.86 -4.20 -38.77
C ASN A 168 -5.03 -5.10 -37.52
N LEU A 169 -6.23 -5.09 -36.93
CA LEU A 169 -6.57 -5.91 -35.78
C LEU A 169 -6.85 -7.38 -36.09
N GLU A 170 -6.90 -7.79 -37.36
CA GLU A 170 -7.00 -9.21 -37.73
C GLU A 170 -5.88 -10.02 -37.08
N ASN A 171 -4.66 -9.47 -37.10
CA ASN A 171 -3.45 -10.09 -36.54
C ASN A 171 -3.23 -9.82 -35.05
N TYR A 172 -4.13 -9.09 -34.39
CA TYR A 172 -4.03 -8.81 -32.96
C TYR A 172 -4.54 -9.99 -32.12
N LEU A 173 -3.76 -10.46 -31.14
CA LEU A 173 -4.13 -11.53 -30.19
C LEU A 173 -4.76 -12.78 -30.85
N VAL A 174 -4.25 -13.20 -32.02
CA VAL A 174 -4.82 -14.31 -32.81
C VAL A 174 -4.86 -15.61 -32.02
N ASP A 175 -3.81 -15.88 -31.25
CA ASP A 175 -3.67 -17.12 -30.45
C ASP A 175 -4.53 -17.10 -29.17
N TYR A 176 -5.15 -15.97 -28.84
CA TYR A 176 -5.93 -15.77 -27.60
C TYR A 176 -7.29 -15.13 -27.92
N PRO A 177 -8.19 -15.85 -28.62
CA PRO A 177 -9.44 -15.28 -29.14
C PRO A 177 -10.41 -14.80 -28.04
N GLU A 178 -10.45 -15.47 -26.88
CA GLU A 178 -11.29 -15.05 -25.75
C GLU A 178 -10.78 -13.74 -25.14
N LEU A 179 -9.48 -13.64 -24.89
CA LEU A 179 -8.83 -12.41 -24.42
C LEU A 179 -9.03 -11.27 -25.43
N LYS A 180 -8.81 -11.54 -26.73
CA LYS A 180 -9.06 -10.59 -27.82
C LYS A 180 -10.49 -10.07 -27.77
N GLN A 181 -11.46 -10.97 -27.67
CA GLN A 181 -12.88 -10.61 -27.64
C GLN A 181 -13.19 -9.74 -26.41
N ASN A 182 -12.68 -10.10 -25.23
CA ASN A 182 -12.89 -9.33 -24.01
C ASN A 182 -12.31 -7.91 -24.12
N VAL A 183 -11.05 -7.80 -24.53
CA VAL A 183 -10.36 -6.51 -24.66
C VAL A 183 -11.05 -5.62 -25.69
N LEU A 184 -11.42 -6.15 -26.86
CA LEU A 184 -12.15 -5.38 -27.87
C LEU A 184 -13.57 -5.01 -27.40
N ASN A 185 -14.23 -5.85 -26.59
CA ASN A 185 -15.50 -5.48 -25.96
C ASN A 185 -15.34 -4.29 -25.02
N ILE A 186 -14.30 -4.29 -24.17
CA ILE A 186 -14.00 -3.15 -23.29
C ILE A 186 -13.79 -1.88 -24.11
N ILE A 187 -13.02 -1.96 -25.20
CA ILE A 187 -12.77 -0.81 -26.08
C ILE A 187 -14.06 -0.31 -26.74
N HIS A 188 -14.87 -1.20 -27.34
CA HIS A 188 -16.07 -0.81 -28.08
C HIS A 188 -17.20 -0.31 -27.18
N GLN A 189 -17.48 -1.00 -26.06
CA GLN A 189 -18.56 -0.62 -25.14
C GLN A 189 -18.33 0.76 -24.52
N ASN A 190 -17.06 1.10 -24.31
CA ASN A 190 -16.66 2.37 -23.71
C ASN A 190 -16.13 3.36 -24.76
N ASN A 191 -16.35 3.14 -26.06
CA ASN A 191 -15.93 4.05 -27.14
C ASN A 191 -14.48 4.56 -27.01
N TYR A 192 -13.55 3.68 -26.62
CA TYR A 192 -12.15 4.03 -26.44
C TYR A 192 -11.40 4.02 -27.78
N PRO A 193 -10.44 4.93 -28.00
CA PRO A 193 -9.52 4.82 -29.13
C PRO A 193 -8.72 3.52 -29.03
N ILE A 194 -8.54 2.81 -30.16
CA ILE A 194 -7.79 1.55 -30.18
C ILE A 194 -6.34 1.69 -29.67
N GLY A 195 -5.74 2.87 -29.84
CA GLY A 195 -4.40 3.17 -29.34
C GLY A 195 -4.25 3.10 -27.81
N VAL A 196 -5.34 3.02 -27.04
CA VAL A 196 -5.30 2.73 -25.59
C VAL A 196 -4.59 1.39 -25.31
N LEU A 197 -4.75 0.41 -26.21
CA LEU A 197 -4.13 -0.91 -26.07
C LEU A 197 -2.60 -0.86 -26.06
N ALA A 198 -1.98 0.17 -26.66
CA ALA A 198 -0.52 0.32 -26.71
C ALA A 198 0.09 0.79 -25.38
N ALA A 199 -0.74 1.28 -24.44
CA ALA A 199 -0.36 1.71 -23.10
C ALA A 199 -1.27 1.10 -22.03
N TRP A 200 -1.71 -0.13 -22.26
CA TRP A 200 -2.58 -0.88 -21.35
C TRP A 200 -1.82 -1.28 -20.08
N THR A 201 -2.19 -0.71 -18.94
CA THR A 201 -1.52 -0.99 -17.65
C THR A 201 -2.16 -2.13 -16.86
N ALA A 202 -3.42 -2.43 -17.12
CA ALA A 202 -4.22 -3.39 -16.38
C ALA A 202 -3.99 -4.86 -16.78
N ASN A 203 -4.63 -5.83 -16.11
CA ASN A 203 -4.72 -7.21 -16.58
C ASN A 203 -5.73 -7.38 -17.73
N GLY A 204 -5.98 -8.62 -18.19
CA GLY A 204 -6.86 -8.89 -19.33
C GLY A 204 -8.32 -8.47 -19.12
N SER A 205 -8.74 -8.30 -17.87
CA SER A 205 -10.08 -7.85 -17.48
C SER A 205 -10.18 -6.35 -17.22
N GLY A 206 -9.07 -5.62 -17.37
CA GLY A 206 -9.03 -4.18 -17.12
C GLY A 206 -8.72 -3.81 -15.67
N ILE A 207 -8.40 -4.75 -14.78
CA ILE A 207 -8.10 -4.45 -13.37
C ILE A 207 -6.65 -3.99 -13.18
N ASP A 208 -6.46 -2.92 -12.39
CA ASP A 208 -5.15 -2.50 -11.90
C ASP A 208 -4.72 -3.45 -10.77
N LEU A 209 -3.80 -4.36 -11.09
CA LEU A 209 -3.28 -5.33 -10.13
C LEU A 209 -2.60 -4.69 -8.94
N SER A 210 -1.93 -3.54 -9.11
CA SER A 210 -1.30 -2.85 -7.99
C SER A 210 -2.36 -2.36 -7.02
N GLN A 211 -3.54 -2.01 -7.51
CA GLN A 211 -4.63 -1.44 -6.72
C GLN A 211 -5.72 -2.42 -6.32
N ASN A 212 -5.60 -3.67 -6.76
CA ASN A 212 -6.49 -4.75 -6.39
C ASN A 212 -6.18 -5.24 -4.97
N VAL A 213 -6.60 -4.41 -4.01
CA VAL A 213 -6.54 -4.66 -2.57
C VAL A 213 -7.86 -4.28 -1.90
N PRO A 214 -8.28 -5.01 -0.85
CA PRO A 214 -9.60 -4.86 -0.25
C PRO A 214 -9.82 -3.50 0.43
N PHE A 215 -8.76 -2.85 0.90
CA PHE A 215 -8.84 -1.56 1.61
C PHE A 215 -8.59 -0.36 0.70
N ASN A 216 -8.66 -0.53 -0.61
CA ASN A 216 -8.47 0.57 -1.53
C ASN A 216 -9.65 1.57 -1.40
N PRO A 217 -9.43 2.83 -0.96
CA PRO A 217 -10.50 3.80 -0.75
C PRO A 217 -11.23 4.18 -2.05
N ALA A 218 -10.64 3.87 -3.22
CA ALA A 218 -11.32 4.03 -4.49
C ALA A 218 -12.51 3.08 -4.63
N ILE A 219 -12.50 1.89 -4.02
CA ILE A 219 -13.58 0.90 -4.17
C ILE A 219 -14.90 1.44 -3.62
N SER A 220 -14.92 1.96 -2.39
CA SER A 220 -16.15 2.52 -1.79
C SER A 220 -16.60 3.81 -2.48
N THR A 221 -15.64 4.61 -2.96
CA THR A 221 -15.94 5.79 -3.80
C THR A 221 -16.59 5.38 -5.13
N LEU A 222 -16.08 4.32 -5.77
CA LEU A 222 -16.60 3.77 -7.03
C LEU A 222 -17.99 3.15 -6.83
N ALA A 223 -18.20 2.39 -5.76
CA ALA A 223 -19.47 1.74 -5.43
C ALA A 223 -20.59 2.76 -5.17
N SER A 224 -20.28 3.87 -4.50
CA SER A 224 -21.25 4.88 -4.08
C SER A 224 -21.55 5.95 -5.14
N SER A 225 -20.75 5.99 -6.21
CA SER A 225 -20.89 7.03 -7.22
C SER A 225 -22.05 6.78 -8.17
N LYS A 226 -22.88 7.80 -8.38
CA LYS A 226 -23.94 7.83 -9.41
C LYS A 226 -23.41 8.16 -10.80
N GLU A 227 -22.16 8.61 -10.89
CA GLU A 227 -21.44 8.88 -12.13
C GLU A 227 -20.20 7.98 -12.23
N PRO A 228 -19.69 7.71 -13.44
CA PRO A 228 -18.43 6.98 -13.62
C PRO A 228 -17.29 7.59 -12.82
N VAL A 229 -16.76 6.87 -11.84
CA VAL A 229 -15.53 7.26 -11.14
C VAL A 229 -14.37 6.50 -11.77
N TYR A 230 -13.22 7.17 -11.88
CA TYR A 230 -11.99 6.61 -12.43
C TYR A 230 -10.91 6.71 -11.39
N ASN A 231 -9.94 5.81 -11.50
CA ASN A 231 -8.66 6.07 -10.90
C ASN A 231 -7.92 7.18 -11.66
N HIS A 232 -7.23 8.05 -10.93
CA HIS A 232 -6.59 9.27 -11.43
C HIS A 232 -5.34 9.02 -12.31
N LEU A 233 -5.15 7.83 -12.88
CA LEU A 233 -3.90 7.47 -13.54
C LEU A 233 -3.81 8.03 -14.98
N ALA A 234 -2.83 8.91 -15.16
CA ALA A 234 -2.51 9.64 -16.38
C ALA A 234 -2.01 8.78 -17.57
N TYR A 235 -1.97 7.45 -17.42
CA TYR A 235 -1.18 6.57 -18.28
C TYR A 235 -1.95 6.00 -19.49
N ALA A 236 -3.17 5.48 -19.30
CA ALA A 236 -4.00 5.01 -20.43
C ALA A 236 -4.81 6.14 -21.10
N ASN A 237 -5.07 7.21 -20.34
CA ASN A 237 -5.75 8.42 -20.79
C ASN A 237 -7.05 8.16 -21.56
N THR A 238 -7.84 7.23 -21.05
CA THR A 238 -9.26 7.16 -21.31
C THR A 238 -9.91 8.49 -20.90
N ARG A 239 -10.94 8.91 -21.63
CA ARG A 239 -11.68 10.13 -21.32
C ARG A 239 -12.25 10.02 -19.90
N LYS A 240 -12.01 11.04 -19.06
CA LYS A 240 -12.50 11.11 -17.67
C LYS A 240 -14.03 11.17 -17.54
N ASP A 241 -14.74 11.26 -18.64
CA ASP A 241 -16.19 11.29 -18.73
C ASP A 241 -16.78 10.08 -19.50
N VAL A 242 -15.94 9.16 -19.97
CA VAL A 242 -16.34 7.93 -20.66
C VAL A 242 -16.07 6.71 -19.77
N PRO A 243 -17.08 6.16 -19.05
CA PRO A 243 -16.89 5.13 -18.02
C PRO A 243 -16.06 3.98 -18.57
N GLY A 244 -15.30 3.27 -17.74
CA GLY A 244 -14.84 1.96 -18.16
C GLY A 244 -13.91 1.27 -17.16
N PRO A 245 -13.78 -0.05 -17.29
CA PRO A 245 -13.18 -0.90 -16.26
C PRO A 245 -11.65 -0.77 -16.20
N ILE A 246 -11.00 -0.11 -17.16
CA ILE A 246 -9.55 -0.05 -17.26
C ILE A 246 -8.96 0.69 -16.05
N ASN A 247 -8.04 0.03 -15.36
CA ASN A 247 -7.38 0.44 -14.13
C ASN A 247 -8.32 0.66 -12.94
N THR A 248 -9.44 -0.06 -12.91
CA THR A 248 -10.25 -0.15 -11.69
C THR A 248 -9.59 -1.12 -10.71
N PRO A 249 -9.78 -0.94 -9.39
CA PRO A 249 -9.21 -1.84 -8.38
C PRO A 249 -9.87 -3.22 -8.34
N CYS A 250 -11.09 -3.38 -8.85
CA CYS A 250 -11.82 -4.65 -8.91
C CYS A 250 -12.97 -4.59 -9.92
N ARG A 251 -13.48 -5.75 -10.31
CA ARG A 251 -14.60 -5.89 -11.26
C ARG A 251 -15.97 -5.65 -10.63
N ASP A 252 -16.11 -6.03 -9.36
CA ASP A 252 -17.32 -5.86 -8.55
C ASP A 252 -16.97 -4.99 -7.34
N PHE A 253 -17.50 -3.76 -7.31
CA PHE A 253 -17.25 -2.82 -6.22
C PHE A 253 -18.03 -3.15 -4.94
N ASN A 254 -19.03 -4.05 -5.02
CA ASN A 254 -19.78 -4.53 -3.87
C ASN A 254 -19.14 -5.80 -3.29
N HIS A 255 -18.42 -6.58 -4.11
CA HIS A 255 -17.74 -7.80 -3.69
C HIS A 255 -16.30 -7.83 -4.21
N PHE A 256 -15.37 -7.43 -3.34
CA PHE A 256 -13.96 -7.47 -3.68
C PHE A 256 -13.43 -8.90 -3.76
N PHE A 257 -12.69 -9.20 -4.82
CA PHE A 257 -11.86 -10.39 -4.94
C PHE A 257 -10.46 -9.99 -5.38
N PHE A 258 -9.47 -10.74 -4.90
CA PHE A 258 -8.14 -10.67 -5.50
C PHE A 258 -8.20 -11.27 -6.90
N GLU A 259 -7.61 -10.57 -7.87
CA GLU A 259 -7.35 -11.12 -9.19
C GLU A 259 -6.35 -12.28 -9.08
N SER A 260 -6.42 -13.21 -10.03
CA SER A 260 -5.62 -14.43 -10.07
C SER A 260 -4.13 -14.21 -9.87
N GLU A 261 -3.60 -13.12 -10.43
CA GLU A 261 -2.20 -12.74 -10.40
C GLU A 261 -1.75 -12.32 -9.00
N ASN A 262 -2.57 -11.50 -8.32
CA ASN A 262 -2.31 -11.10 -6.94
C ASN A 262 -2.45 -12.29 -5.99
N LEU A 263 -3.47 -13.13 -6.19
CA LEU A 263 -3.66 -14.32 -5.38
C LEU A 263 -2.49 -15.30 -5.53
N ALA A 264 -1.97 -15.50 -6.74
CA ALA A 264 -0.80 -16.33 -7.00
C ALA A 264 0.46 -15.80 -6.27
N MET A 265 0.71 -14.49 -6.35
CA MET A 265 1.82 -13.85 -5.64
C MET A 265 1.68 -13.92 -4.12
N LEU A 266 0.48 -13.67 -3.58
CA LEU A 266 0.18 -13.80 -2.15
C LEU A 266 0.43 -15.22 -1.65
N ASN A 267 -0.11 -16.22 -2.36
CA ASN A 267 0.06 -17.63 -2.00
C ASN A 267 1.52 -18.06 -2.10
N PHE A 268 2.25 -17.62 -3.13
CA PHE A 268 3.67 -17.90 -3.27
C PHE A 268 4.48 -17.39 -2.09
N LEU A 269 4.33 -16.09 -1.76
CA LEU A 269 5.08 -15.47 -0.66
C LEU A 269 4.67 -16.06 0.70
N GLU A 270 3.39 -16.39 0.89
CA GLU A 270 2.93 -17.01 2.12
C GLU A 270 3.42 -18.45 2.27
N ASN A 271 3.37 -19.26 1.23
CA ASN A 271 3.91 -20.62 1.30
C ASN A 271 5.41 -20.57 1.57
N LEU A 272 6.13 -19.68 0.90
CA LEU A 272 7.56 -19.52 1.06
C LEU A 272 7.95 -19.05 2.47
N SER A 273 7.14 -18.20 3.11
CA SER A 273 7.38 -17.74 4.49
C SER A 273 7.16 -18.84 5.54
N HIS A 274 6.43 -19.91 5.19
CA HIS A 274 6.16 -21.06 6.05
C HIS A 274 7.08 -22.27 5.76
N GLU A 275 7.91 -22.21 4.71
CA GLU A 275 8.88 -23.27 4.43
C GLU A 275 9.93 -23.34 5.55
N PRO A 276 10.10 -24.50 6.22
CA PRO A 276 11.14 -24.67 7.22
C PRO A 276 12.51 -24.37 6.60
N ASP A 277 13.35 -23.63 7.32
CA ASP A 277 14.71 -23.25 6.91
C ASP A 277 14.80 -22.30 5.70
N GLN A 278 13.68 -21.67 5.28
CA GLN A 278 13.69 -20.60 4.28
C GLN A 278 13.31 -19.27 4.93
N GLU A 279 13.96 -18.19 4.51
CA GLU A 279 13.65 -16.84 4.97
C GLU A 279 13.54 -15.91 3.76
N ILE A 280 12.40 -15.24 3.60
CA ILE A 280 12.27 -14.13 2.64
C ILE A 280 12.99 -12.92 3.21
N ILE A 281 14.23 -12.72 2.79
CA ILE A 281 15.08 -11.64 3.27
C ILE A 281 14.85 -10.33 2.53
N ALA A 282 14.36 -10.39 1.29
CA ALA A 282 14.02 -9.19 0.52
C ALA A 282 12.99 -9.45 -0.59
N TYR A 283 12.18 -8.43 -0.89
CA TYR A 283 11.31 -8.35 -2.07
C TYR A 283 11.55 -7.05 -2.82
N PHE A 284 11.92 -7.16 -4.11
CA PHE A 284 12.07 -6.03 -5.02
C PHE A 284 10.94 -6.05 -6.03
N ASN A 285 10.03 -5.09 -5.89
CA ASN A 285 8.97 -4.87 -6.86
C ASN A 285 9.37 -3.73 -7.79
N TYR A 286 9.72 -4.07 -9.03
CA TYR A 286 10.09 -3.07 -10.02
C TYR A 286 8.86 -2.51 -10.73
N HIS A 287 8.70 -1.20 -10.58
CA HIS A 287 7.71 -0.38 -11.27
C HIS A 287 8.40 0.62 -12.20
N SER A 288 7.62 1.42 -12.90
CA SER A 288 8.08 2.55 -13.67
C SER A 288 6.95 3.56 -13.86
N VAL A 289 7.16 4.86 -13.73
CA VAL A 289 8.39 5.62 -13.93
C VAL A 289 8.55 6.62 -12.82
N MET A 290 9.76 7.15 -12.64
CA MET A 290 10.08 8.47 -12.06
C MET A 290 11.50 8.48 -11.48
N GLY A 291 12.17 7.34 -11.38
CA GLY A 291 13.44 7.23 -10.65
C GLY A 291 13.21 7.46 -9.16
N LYS A 292 12.26 6.71 -8.58
CA LYS A 292 11.88 6.81 -7.17
C LYS A 292 12.00 5.46 -6.47
N MET A 293 12.15 5.50 -5.14
CA MET A 293 12.13 4.32 -4.29
C MET A 293 11.14 4.51 -3.15
N TYR A 294 10.08 3.70 -3.13
CA TYR A 294 9.09 3.67 -2.06
C TYR A 294 9.46 2.55 -1.08
N GLN A 295 9.68 2.92 0.18
CA GLN A 295 10.28 2.02 1.16
C GLN A 295 9.57 2.04 2.51
N ARG A 296 8.86 3.12 2.85
CA ARG A 296 8.26 3.28 4.16
C ARG A 296 6.92 2.54 4.21
N PRO A 297 6.78 1.52 5.07
CA PRO A 297 5.48 0.86 5.27
C PRO A 297 4.50 1.78 6.00
N VAL A 298 3.21 1.63 5.72
CA VAL A 298 2.17 2.26 6.55
C VAL A 298 2.15 1.63 7.94
N LYS A 299 2.01 2.44 9.00
CA LYS A 299 1.84 1.92 10.35
C LYS A 299 0.40 1.45 10.59
N GLU A 300 0.21 0.14 10.76
CA GLU A 300 -1.08 -0.42 11.18
C GLU A 300 -0.89 -1.41 12.33
N GLU A 301 -1.23 -0.97 13.54
CA GLU A 301 -1.06 -1.75 14.77
C GLU A 301 -1.70 -3.14 14.69
N GLY A 302 -2.83 -3.29 13.98
CA GLY A 302 -3.48 -4.58 13.76
C GLY A 302 -2.60 -5.57 12.99
N MET A 303 -2.02 -5.13 11.87
CA MET A 303 -1.15 -5.97 11.03
C MET A 303 0.19 -6.23 11.71
N LEU A 304 0.76 -5.25 12.41
CA LEU A 304 1.99 -5.41 13.17
C LEU A 304 1.84 -6.48 14.25
N ASN A 305 0.74 -6.43 15.01
CA ASN A 305 0.45 -7.43 16.04
C ASN A 305 0.15 -8.82 15.44
N LEU A 306 -0.61 -8.88 14.35
CA LEU A 306 -0.98 -10.14 13.69
C LEU A 306 0.24 -10.94 13.22
N TYR A 307 1.23 -10.25 12.65
CA TYR A 307 2.43 -10.88 12.10
C TYR A 307 3.65 -10.77 13.01
N GLY A 308 3.51 -10.23 14.23
CA GLY A 308 4.62 -10.04 15.17
C GLY A 308 5.75 -9.17 14.61
N ILE A 309 5.41 -8.12 13.85
CA ILE A 309 6.37 -7.26 13.16
C ILE A 309 6.85 -6.14 14.08
N ASP A 310 8.17 -6.07 14.27
CA ASP A 310 8.82 -4.88 14.83
C ASP A 310 8.84 -3.77 13.76
N TYR A 311 7.91 -2.84 13.87
CA TYR A 311 7.72 -1.74 12.92
C TYR A 311 8.95 -0.84 12.79
N GLU A 312 9.60 -0.52 13.92
CA GLU A 312 10.76 0.38 13.90
C GLU A 312 11.94 -0.29 13.22
N LYS A 313 12.22 -1.55 13.57
CA LYS A 313 13.22 -2.35 12.87
C LYS A 313 12.93 -2.41 11.38
N LYS A 314 11.66 -2.58 10.99
CA LYS A 314 11.26 -2.63 9.58
C LYS A 314 11.55 -1.33 8.82
N ILE A 315 11.22 -0.18 9.40
CA ILE A 315 11.53 1.13 8.78
C ILE A 315 13.04 1.30 8.61
N ILE A 316 13.83 0.97 9.65
CA ILE A 316 15.29 1.11 9.63
C ILE A 316 15.90 0.22 8.54
N GLU A 317 15.48 -1.04 8.47
CA GLU A 317 15.98 -1.99 7.46
C GLU A 317 15.65 -1.51 6.03
N ASN A 318 14.41 -1.10 5.77
CA ASN A 318 14.02 -0.60 4.45
C ASN A 318 14.78 0.68 4.06
N TYR A 319 14.93 1.63 4.98
CA TYR A 319 15.62 2.89 4.72
C TYR A 319 17.11 2.70 4.42
N ILE A 320 17.83 1.94 5.26
CA ILE A 320 19.26 1.63 5.04
C ILE A 320 19.45 0.88 3.72
N SER A 321 18.52 -0.03 3.41
CA SER A 321 18.53 -0.75 2.13
C SER A 321 18.33 0.19 0.95
N SER A 322 17.37 1.11 1.00
CA SER A 322 17.17 2.11 -0.05
C SER A 322 18.38 3.01 -0.24
N LYS A 323 19.08 3.41 0.82
CA LYS A 323 20.33 4.20 0.70
C LYS A 323 21.46 3.39 0.09
N THR A 324 21.62 2.13 0.52
CA THR A 324 22.62 1.20 -0.04
C THR A 324 22.36 0.96 -1.52
N PHE A 325 21.09 0.81 -1.90
CA PHE A 325 20.65 0.66 -3.28
C PHE A 325 20.86 1.94 -4.09
N ARG A 326 20.53 3.12 -3.53
CA ARG A 326 20.74 4.44 -4.15
C ARG A 326 22.20 4.71 -4.49
N GLY A 327 23.17 4.11 -3.79
CA GLY A 327 24.60 4.37 -4.03
C GLY A 327 25.07 4.21 -5.48
N GLN A 328 24.31 3.49 -6.32
CA GLN A 328 24.63 3.26 -7.74
C GLN A 328 23.69 4.00 -8.71
N ASN A 329 22.68 4.72 -8.24
CA ASN A 329 21.69 5.41 -9.06
C ASN A 329 21.32 6.79 -8.48
N ALA A 330 20.57 7.60 -9.24
CA ALA A 330 20.19 8.95 -8.83
C ALA A 330 18.73 9.03 -8.38
N TYR A 331 18.20 7.99 -7.74
CA TYR A 331 16.76 7.91 -7.43
C TYR A 331 16.38 8.64 -6.15
N ASP A 332 15.17 9.20 -6.15
CA ASP A 332 14.61 9.89 -4.99
C ASP A 332 14.01 8.84 -4.04
N ILE A 333 14.47 8.84 -2.78
CA ILE A 333 13.90 7.97 -1.75
C ILE A 333 12.65 8.67 -1.21
N ILE A 334 11.51 7.99 -1.28
CA ILE A 334 10.24 8.48 -0.78
C ILE A 334 10.10 8.01 0.67
N GLU A 335 10.16 8.99 1.58
CA GLU A 335 10.15 8.78 3.03
C GLU A 335 8.74 8.96 3.64
N SER A 336 7.76 9.34 2.84
CA SER A 336 6.35 9.28 3.21
C SER A 336 5.82 7.86 3.14
N GLU A 337 4.80 7.56 3.95
CA GLU A 337 4.03 6.32 3.85
C GLU A 337 3.28 6.28 2.52
N ASP A 338 3.28 5.13 1.87
CA ASP A 338 2.53 4.89 0.65
C ASP A 338 1.13 4.40 1.05
N PRO A 339 0.01 4.99 0.60
CA PRO A 339 -1.31 4.62 1.09
C PRO A 339 -1.62 3.11 0.91
N TYR A 340 -2.48 2.56 1.77
CA TYR A 340 -3.07 1.20 1.69
C TYR A 340 -3.98 0.96 0.46
N ALA A 341 -3.76 1.70 -0.61
CA ALA A 341 -4.37 1.49 -1.90
C ALA A 341 -3.57 0.50 -2.76
N TYR A 342 -2.37 0.07 -2.34
CA TYR A 342 -1.48 -0.75 -3.17
C TYR A 342 -1.11 -2.10 -2.54
N ILE A 343 -1.05 -3.15 -3.37
CA ILE A 343 -0.66 -4.52 -2.98
C ILE A 343 0.76 -4.58 -2.43
N ASN A 344 1.65 -3.68 -2.88
CA ASN A 344 3.01 -3.63 -2.37
C ASN A 344 3.05 -3.34 -0.87
N GLU A 345 2.10 -2.58 -0.30
CA GLU A 345 2.06 -2.33 1.16
C GLU A 345 1.81 -3.59 1.97
N PHE A 346 0.94 -4.48 1.47
CA PHE A 346 0.69 -5.79 2.08
C PHE A 346 1.97 -6.62 2.15
N PHE A 347 2.78 -6.60 1.08
CA PHE A 347 4.05 -7.28 1.06
C PHE A 347 5.11 -6.56 1.89
N ARG A 348 5.10 -5.23 1.88
CA ARG A 348 6.12 -4.39 2.50
C ARG A 348 6.12 -4.55 3.99
N LEU A 349 4.98 -4.67 4.64
CA LEU A 349 4.95 -4.96 6.07
C LEU A 349 5.44 -6.37 6.40
N ARG A 350 5.01 -7.38 5.62
CA ARG A 350 5.13 -8.80 5.99
C ARG A 350 6.50 -9.42 5.69
N TYR A 351 7.11 -9.08 4.56
CA TYR A 351 8.22 -9.89 4.04
C TYR A 351 9.51 -9.08 3.92
N GLY A 352 10.58 -9.58 4.55
CA GLY A 352 11.97 -9.15 4.38
C GLY A 352 12.20 -7.64 4.36
N ILE A 353 13.26 -7.20 3.70
CA ILE A 353 13.41 -5.83 3.21
C ILE A 353 12.55 -5.66 1.96
N ASN A 354 11.70 -4.66 1.90
CA ASN A 354 10.85 -4.45 0.74
C ASN A 354 10.96 -3.00 0.24
N ILE A 355 11.52 -2.87 -0.96
CA ILE A 355 11.63 -1.58 -1.65
C ILE A 355 10.97 -1.70 -3.02
N GLN A 356 10.06 -0.78 -3.31
CA GLN A 356 9.48 -0.62 -4.63
C GLN A 356 10.32 0.38 -5.40
N VAL A 357 10.85 -0.03 -6.55
CA VAL A 357 11.76 0.78 -7.36
C VAL A 357 11.05 1.21 -8.64
N GLU A 358 10.74 2.50 -8.76
CA GLU A 358 10.24 3.08 -10.00
C GLU A 358 11.41 3.44 -10.91
N LEU A 359 11.69 2.54 -11.86
CA LEU A 359 12.75 2.68 -12.84
C LEU A 359 12.55 3.92 -13.71
N SER A 360 13.67 4.46 -14.21
CA SER A 360 13.76 5.49 -15.25
C SER A 360 13.06 6.82 -15.00
N ARG A 361 13.77 7.91 -15.31
CA ARG A 361 13.21 9.27 -15.34
C ARG A 361 12.62 9.66 -16.71
N MET A 362 12.66 8.77 -17.71
CA MET A 362 12.30 9.10 -19.10
C MET A 362 10.78 9.22 -19.36
N GLY A 363 9.94 9.12 -18.32
CA GLY A 363 8.48 9.27 -18.40
C GLY A 363 7.78 7.99 -18.84
N SER A 364 6.47 7.89 -18.56
CA SER A 364 5.63 6.68 -18.51
C SER A 364 5.28 6.07 -19.87
N ASN A 365 6.23 6.07 -20.78
CA ASN A 365 6.04 5.62 -22.15
C ASN A 365 6.54 4.17 -22.30
N PRO A 366 5.65 3.22 -22.63
CA PRO A 366 6.03 1.82 -22.81
C PRO A 366 7.14 1.59 -23.85
N ILE A 367 7.10 2.28 -25.01
CA ILE A 367 8.10 2.12 -26.09
C ILE A 367 9.11 3.28 -26.15
N GLY A 368 9.01 4.25 -25.24
CA GLY A 368 9.92 5.41 -25.17
C GLY A 368 11.37 5.05 -24.92
N PRO A 369 11.67 4.07 -24.07
CA PRO A 369 13.03 3.57 -23.88
C PRO A 369 13.71 3.07 -25.16
N LEU A 370 12.94 2.61 -26.16
CA LEU A 370 13.47 2.25 -27.48
C LEU A 370 13.87 3.47 -28.33
N ALA A 371 13.36 4.67 -28.01
CA ALA A 371 13.72 5.90 -28.73
C ALA A 371 15.16 6.37 -28.42
N ASP A 372 15.68 6.03 -27.24
CA ASP A 372 17.05 6.31 -26.80
C ASP A 372 17.59 5.17 -25.91
N PRO A 373 17.93 4.03 -26.53
CA PRO A 373 18.31 2.82 -25.81
C PRO A 373 19.66 2.95 -25.09
N ASP A 374 20.57 3.81 -25.56
CA ASP A 374 21.89 4.03 -24.94
C ASP A 374 21.77 4.80 -23.63
N THR A 375 20.98 5.88 -23.63
CA THR A 375 20.67 6.63 -22.41
C THR A 375 19.94 5.74 -21.42
N PHE A 376 18.98 4.94 -21.88
CA PHE A 376 18.25 4.02 -21.01
C PHE A 376 19.16 2.96 -20.37
N GLU A 377 20.01 2.32 -21.16
CA GLU A 377 20.98 1.34 -20.68
C GLU A 377 21.92 1.94 -19.63
N THR A 378 22.42 3.14 -19.88
CA THR A 378 23.45 3.80 -19.05
C THR A 378 22.88 4.42 -17.78
N ILE A 379 21.67 4.98 -17.83
CA ILE A 379 21.08 5.71 -16.69
C ILE A 379 20.12 4.82 -15.88
N THR A 380 19.52 3.80 -16.50
CA THR A 380 18.53 2.93 -15.84
C THR A 380 19.08 1.53 -15.62
N VAL A 381 19.42 0.78 -16.68
CA VAL A 381 19.69 -0.66 -16.54
C VAL A 381 20.95 -0.92 -15.73
N LYS A 382 22.12 -0.45 -16.20
CA LYS A 382 23.42 -0.72 -15.54
C LYS A 382 23.47 -0.25 -14.08
N PRO A 383 23.08 1.01 -13.75
CA PRO A 383 22.96 1.48 -12.37
C PRO A 383 22.15 0.56 -11.44
N ASN A 384 21.00 0.05 -11.91
CA ASN A 384 20.13 -0.80 -11.09
C ASN A 384 20.66 -2.23 -10.96
N LEU A 385 21.36 -2.76 -11.98
CA LEU A 385 22.07 -4.04 -11.88
C LEU A 385 23.18 -3.96 -10.81
N GLU A 386 23.98 -2.90 -10.83
CA GLU A 386 25.00 -2.66 -9.80
C GLU A 386 24.38 -2.42 -8.43
N ALA A 387 23.27 -1.67 -8.34
CA ALA A 387 22.56 -1.44 -7.09
C ALA A 387 22.08 -2.75 -6.46
N PHE A 388 21.50 -3.66 -7.26
CA PHE A 388 21.04 -4.96 -6.79
C PHE A 388 22.21 -5.84 -6.33
N LYS A 389 23.29 -5.94 -7.12
CA LYS A 389 24.50 -6.67 -6.70
C LYS A 389 25.09 -6.11 -5.41
N ASN A 390 25.10 -4.79 -5.28
CA ASN A 390 25.58 -4.10 -4.08
C ASN A 390 24.69 -4.41 -2.87
N PHE A 391 23.37 -4.45 -3.04
CA PHE A 391 22.44 -4.88 -1.99
C PHE A 391 22.76 -6.30 -1.52
N VAL A 392 22.80 -7.28 -2.43
CA VAL A 392 23.07 -8.69 -2.08
C VAL A 392 24.39 -8.83 -1.33
N LYS A 393 25.45 -8.18 -1.82
CA LYS A 393 26.79 -8.20 -1.22
C LYS A 393 26.82 -7.61 0.20
N ASN A 394 25.94 -6.63 0.50
CA ASN A 394 25.94 -5.91 1.76
C ASN A 394 24.76 -6.28 2.67
N TYR A 395 24.01 -7.34 2.38
CA TYR A 395 22.82 -7.72 3.15
C TYR A 395 23.10 -7.87 4.66
N ASP A 396 24.13 -8.65 5.03
CA ASP A 396 24.48 -8.86 6.44
C ASP A 396 24.89 -7.52 7.12
N PHE A 397 25.60 -6.66 6.39
CA PHE A 397 25.95 -5.32 6.88
C PHE A 397 24.68 -4.46 7.11
N ILE A 398 23.71 -4.49 6.20
CA ILE A 398 22.43 -3.78 6.35
C ILE A 398 21.71 -4.22 7.62
N LYS A 399 21.63 -5.54 7.87
CA LYS A 399 20.97 -6.11 9.06
C LYS A 399 21.69 -5.75 10.36
N ASN A 400 23.01 -5.87 10.38
CA ASN A 400 23.82 -5.49 11.53
C ASN A 400 23.69 -4.00 11.82
N TYR A 401 23.71 -3.16 10.77
CA TYR A 401 23.59 -1.73 10.92
C TYR A 401 22.20 -1.33 11.43
N ALA A 402 21.14 -1.94 10.89
CA ALA A 402 19.78 -1.70 11.37
C ALA A 402 19.61 -2.08 12.84
N THR A 403 20.17 -3.22 13.25
CA THR A 403 20.16 -3.67 14.66
C THR A 403 20.89 -2.68 15.56
N PHE A 404 22.09 -2.25 15.17
CA PHE A 404 22.85 -1.23 15.89
C PHE A 404 22.06 0.08 16.05
N ILE A 405 21.39 0.55 14.99
CA ILE A 405 20.56 1.75 15.06
C ILE A 405 19.38 1.55 16.02
N LYS A 406 18.69 0.40 15.97
CA LYS A 406 17.58 0.13 16.88
C LYS A 406 18.03 0.11 18.35
N GLU A 407 19.14 -0.56 18.65
CA GLU A 407 19.70 -0.62 20.01
C GLU A 407 20.11 0.78 20.51
N LEU A 408 20.69 1.60 19.64
CA LEU A 408 21.03 2.99 19.97
C LEU A 408 19.80 3.84 20.32
N VAL A 409 18.70 3.66 19.59
CA VAL A 409 17.41 4.33 19.86
C VAL A 409 16.86 3.92 21.20
N ASP A 410 16.88 2.63 21.50
CA ASP A 410 16.39 2.09 22.77
C ASP A 410 17.21 2.61 23.94
N GLU A 411 18.53 2.79 23.78
CA GLU A 411 19.39 3.39 24.80
C GLU A 411 19.07 4.89 25.00
N ILE A 412 18.86 5.65 23.93
CA ILE A 412 18.48 7.08 24.00
C ILE A 412 17.13 7.24 24.71
N ARG A 413 16.15 6.37 24.43
CA ARG A 413 14.81 6.44 25.02
C ARG A 413 14.77 6.20 26.53
N LYS A 414 15.80 5.60 27.12
CA LYS A 414 15.91 5.49 28.59
C LYS A 414 15.98 6.86 29.27
N GLU A 415 16.60 7.84 28.61
CA GLU A 415 16.75 9.21 29.11
C GLU A 415 15.82 10.20 28.39
N HIS A 416 15.42 9.91 27.15
CA HIS A 416 14.53 10.74 26.34
C HIS A 416 13.35 9.91 25.78
N PRO A 417 12.31 9.63 26.58
CA PRO A 417 11.22 8.71 26.21
C PRO A 417 10.47 9.09 24.93
N ASP A 418 10.40 10.38 24.60
CA ASP A 418 9.69 10.90 23.43
C ASP A 418 10.53 10.90 22.13
N PHE A 419 11.72 10.30 22.14
CA PHE A 419 12.61 10.26 20.98
C PHE A 419 11.97 9.47 19.83
N ASP A 420 11.63 10.19 18.75
CA ASP A 420 11.10 9.61 17.51
C ASP A 420 12.24 9.00 16.68
N ILE A 421 12.08 7.73 16.32
CA ILE A 421 12.99 6.98 15.46
C ILE A 421 13.23 7.68 14.12
N LEU A 422 12.26 8.43 13.61
CA LEU A 422 12.38 9.15 12.34
C LEU A 422 13.46 10.23 12.37
N ASN A 423 13.84 10.72 13.56
CA ASN A 423 14.89 11.73 13.72
C ASN A 423 16.31 11.12 13.72
N ILE A 424 16.45 9.80 13.80
CA ILE A 424 17.80 9.21 13.96
C ILE A 424 18.60 9.22 12.66
N TYR A 425 17.95 9.24 11.50
CA TYR A 425 18.67 9.17 10.22
C TYR A 425 19.46 10.45 9.91
N ASP A 426 18.85 11.63 10.13
CA ASP A 426 19.53 12.91 10.01
C ASP A 426 20.69 13.02 11.01
N LEU A 427 20.49 12.48 12.21
CA LEU A 427 21.48 12.46 13.27
C LEU A 427 22.68 11.57 12.93
N ILE A 428 22.44 10.39 12.37
CA ILE A 428 23.49 9.46 11.90
C ILE A 428 24.26 10.06 10.72
N ASP A 429 23.57 10.61 9.71
CA ASP A 429 24.20 11.25 8.56
C ASP A 429 25.02 12.48 8.98
N ARG A 430 24.57 13.20 10.02
CA ARG A 430 25.32 14.30 10.64
C ARG A 430 26.56 13.81 11.39
N ILE A 431 26.44 12.75 12.21
CA ILE A 431 27.58 12.13 12.89
C ILE A 431 28.62 11.61 11.88
N GLY A 432 28.16 11.00 10.78
CA GLY A 432 29.03 10.52 9.70
C GLY A 432 29.80 11.64 9.01
N ARG A 433 29.16 12.79 8.76
CA ARG A 433 29.81 13.98 8.18
C ARG A 433 30.82 14.62 9.12
N GLU A 434 30.48 14.72 10.40
CA GLU A 434 31.28 15.44 11.39
C GLU A 434 32.42 14.59 11.97
N ASN A 435 32.29 13.25 11.94
CA ASN A 435 33.31 12.30 12.39
C ASN A 435 33.54 11.16 11.38
N PRO A 436 34.11 11.44 10.19
CA PRO A 436 34.22 10.46 9.10
C PRO A 436 35.08 9.24 9.45
N SER A 437 36.14 9.42 10.25
CA SER A 437 37.02 8.34 10.69
C SER A 437 36.31 7.36 11.61
N LEU A 438 35.47 7.87 12.52
CA LEU A 438 34.66 7.06 13.42
C LEU A 438 33.57 6.31 12.65
N TYR A 439 32.92 6.98 11.71
CA TYR A 439 31.92 6.37 10.83
C TYR A 439 32.53 5.25 9.98
N THR A 440 33.75 5.44 9.46
CA THR A 440 34.49 4.40 8.74
C THR A 440 34.79 3.20 9.63
N LYS A 441 35.27 3.44 10.86
CA LYS A 441 35.56 2.37 11.83
C LYS A 441 34.29 1.59 12.24
N LEU A 442 33.17 2.29 12.45
CA LEU A 442 31.87 1.65 12.69
C LEU A 442 31.48 0.73 11.52
N GLN A 443 31.62 1.22 10.30
CA GLN A 443 31.32 0.42 9.11
C GLN A 443 32.23 -0.80 8.99
N GLU A 444 33.52 -0.68 9.33
CA GLU A 444 34.46 -1.82 9.36
C GLU A 444 34.07 -2.85 10.42
N GLU A 445 33.66 -2.40 11.61
CA GLU A 445 33.26 -3.30 12.71
C GLU A 445 31.92 -3.99 12.43
N LEU A 446 30.92 -3.28 11.91
CA LEU A 446 29.62 -3.86 11.52
C LEU A 446 29.72 -4.87 10.37
N ARG A 447 30.78 -4.78 9.55
CA ARG A 447 31.08 -5.75 8.49
C ARG A 447 31.70 -7.05 9.03
N ASN A 448 32.21 -7.07 10.27
CA ASN A 448 32.79 -8.24 10.91
C ASN A 448 31.72 -8.97 11.76
N LYS A 449 31.53 -10.28 11.53
CA LYS A 449 30.39 -11.06 12.06
C LYS A 449 30.43 -11.40 13.58
N ASP A 450 31.56 -11.18 14.26
CA ASP A 450 31.85 -11.85 15.55
C ASP A 450 31.83 -10.97 16.82
N ASN A 451 31.54 -9.68 16.77
CA ASN A 451 31.67 -8.83 17.97
C ASN A 451 30.33 -8.34 18.54
N HIS A 452 30.15 -8.56 19.85
CA HIS A 452 29.21 -7.78 20.65
C HIS A 452 29.62 -6.30 20.60
N ASN A 453 28.88 -5.52 19.83
CA ASN A 453 29.15 -4.09 19.56
C ASN A 453 28.82 -3.17 20.75
N ALA A 454 28.63 -3.73 21.96
CA ALA A 454 28.29 -2.98 23.17
C ALA A 454 29.26 -1.81 23.44
N HIS A 455 30.55 -1.99 23.17
CA HIS A 455 31.56 -0.95 23.34
C HIS A 455 31.42 0.20 22.32
N VAL A 456 31.02 -0.12 21.08
CA VAL A 456 30.72 0.86 20.03
C VAL A 456 29.46 1.62 20.37
N ILE A 457 28.42 0.91 20.80
CA ILE A 457 27.14 1.49 21.23
C ILE A 457 27.37 2.44 22.40
N SER A 458 28.09 2.01 23.45
CA SER A 458 28.39 2.88 24.60
C SER A 458 29.21 4.12 24.20
N TYR A 459 30.14 4.01 23.26
CA TYR A 459 30.95 5.14 22.80
C TYR A 459 30.17 6.12 21.92
N PHE A 460 29.38 5.62 20.96
CA PHE A 460 28.48 6.45 20.15
C PHE A 460 27.39 7.08 21.01
N TYR A 461 26.83 6.34 21.96
CA TYR A 461 25.89 6.84 22.96
C TYR A 461 26.53 7.94 23.80
N GLN A 462 27.79 7.80 24.23
CA GLN A 462 28.48 8.85 24.98
C GLN A 462 28.69 10.13 24.16
N LEU A 463 29.08 10.01 22.88
CA LEU A 463 29.17 11.15 21.96
C LEU A 463 27.81 11.79 21.69
N LEU A 464 26.76 10.96 21.56
CA LEU A 464 25.38 11.41 21.44
C LEU A 464 24.88 12.08 22.71
N GLN A 465 25.22 11.59 23.90
CA GLN A 465 24.89 12.22 25.17
C GLN A 465 25.61 13.55 25.35
N GLU A 466 26.89 13.64 24.99
CA GLU A 466 27.63 14.91 24.99
C GLU A 466 26.96 15.93 24.07
N LYS A 467 26.37 15.46 22.98
CA LYS A 467 25.68 16.30 21.99
C LYS A 467 24.22 16.57 22.29
N LEU A 468 23.50 15.65 22.91
CA LEU A 468 22.14 15.84 23.43
C LEU A 468 22.17 16.76 24.66
N LYS A 469 23.23 16.71 25.48
CA LYS A 469 23.51 17.66 26.57
C LYS A 469 24.02 19.00 26.06
N SER A 470 24.79 19.04 24.96
CA SER A 470 25.10 20.30 24.28
C SER A 470 23.83 20.87 23.65
N ASP A 471 22.99 20.04 23.04
CA ASP A 471 21.67 20.33 22.48
C ASP A 471 20.61 20.62 23.55
N GLU A 472 20.79 20.42 24.86
CA GLU A 472 19.86 20.97 25.87
C GLU A 472 20.18 22.45 26.16
N LYS A 473 21.47 22.80 26.20
CA LYS A 473 21.95 24.19 26.29
C LYS A 473 21.82 24.93 24.97
N GLU A 474 22.17 24.27 23.88
CA GLU A 474 21.86 24.68 22.53
C GLU A 474 20.36 24.59 22.31
N ASN A 475 19.51 23.72 22.86
CA ASN A 475 18.04 23.82 22.64
C ASN A 475 17.43 25.08 23.24
N GLU A 476 18.00 25.68 24.28
CA GLU A 476 17.62 27.04 24.70
C GLU A 476 18.13 28.12 23.73
N GLU A 477 19.23 27.89 23.02
CA GLU A 477 19.83 28.76 21.99
C GLU A 477 19.50 28.38 20.52
N ALA A 478 18.84 27.25 20.28
CA ALA A 478 18.58 26.54 19.01
C ALA A 478 17.06 26.36 18.83
N LYS A 479 16.27 26.43 19.92
CA LYS A 479 14.95 27.11 19.85
C LYS A 479 15.07 28.53 19.29
N ARG A 480 16.28 29.12 19.31
CA ARG A 480 16.64 30.37 18.64
C ARG A 480 17.36 30.20 17.29
N LEU A 481 17.93 29.02 16.94
CA LEU A 481 18.91 28.87 15.85
C LEU A 481 19.08 27.39 15.36
N ASP A 482 18.06 26.72 14.82
CA ASP A 482 18.27 25.52 13.98
C ASP A 482 18.62 25.96 12.53
N LEU A 483 19.40 25.23 11.73
CA LEU A 483 20.19 25.71 10.57
C LEU A 483 19.65 25.41 9.16
N ASP A 484 18.80 24.40 8.99
CA ASP A 484 17.85 24.37 7.86
C ASP A 484 16.56 25.10 8.23
N SER A 485 16.23 25.15 9.53
CA SER A 485 15.29 26.15 10.00
C SER A 485 15.85 27.56 9.97
N LYS A 486 17.16 27.86 9.95
CA LYS A 486 17.68 29.25 9.85
C LYS A 486 17.51 29.76 8.44
N PHE A 487 17.65 28.89 7.45
CA PHE A 487 17.29 29.19 6.07
C PHE A 487 15.78 29.44 5.94
N ASN A 488 14.96 28.50 6.40
CA ASN A 488 13.51 28.66 6.37
C ASN A 488 13.06 29.84 7.22
N HIS A 489 13.64 30.10 8.38
CA HIS A 489 13.31 31.16 9.33
C HIS A 489 13.83 32.52 8.88
N ASN A 490 15.02 32.64 8.28
CA ASN A 490 15.50 33.89 7.71
C ASN A 490 14.72 34.25 6.44
N PHE A 491 14.40 33.27 5.59
CA PHE A 491 13.55 33.48 4.43
C PHE A 491 12.09 33.75 4.83
N HIS A 492 11.58 33.08 5.86
CA HIS A 492 10.23 33.29 6.41
C HIS A 492 10.14 34.63 7.14
N ALA A 493 11.15 35.05 7.90
CA ALA A 493 11.23 36.39 8.49
C ALA A 493 11.35 37.48 7.41
N PHE A 494 12.12 37.21 6.35
CA PHE A 494 12.22 38.08 5.17
C PHE A 494 10.86 38.24 4.46
N LEU A 495 10.11 37.15 4.29
CA LEU A 495 8.75 37.14 3.74
C LEU A 495 7.72 37.78 4.68
N ILE A 496 7.78 37.50 5.99
CA ILE A 496 6.92 38.08 7.02
C ILE A 496 7.06 39.60 7.01
N LYS A 497 8.29 40.13 6.94
CA LYS A 497 8.51 41.57 6.87
C LYS A 497 7.88 42.22 5.63
N ILE A 498 7.98 41.55 4.47
CA ILE A 498 7.32 42.00 3.24
C ILE A 498 5.79 41.95 3.41
N ILE A 499 5.26 40.88 4.01
CA ILE A 499 3.82 40.68 4.26
C ILE A 499 3.28 41.70 5.27
N GLU A 500 4.02 42.02 6.33
CA GLU A 500 3.68 43.04 7.32
C GLU A 500 3.64 44.44 6.68
N GLU A 501 4.66 44.82 5.91
CA GLU A 501 4.70 46.10 5.17
C GLU A 501 3.57 46.21 4.12
N LEU A 502 3.13 45.08 3.56
CA LEU A 502 1.99 45.02 2.64
C LEU A 502 0.65 45.09 3.39
N ASN A 503 0.53 44.41 4.54
CA ASN A 503 -0.67 44.43 5.38
C ASN A 503 -0.94 45.82 5.97
N GLU A 504 0.10 46.58 6.34
CA GLU A 504 -0.02 47.99 6.75
C GLU A 504 -0.65 48.88 5.67
N LYS A 505 -0.52 48.49 4.40
CA LYS A 505 -1.03 49.23 3.23
C LYS A 505 -2.36 48.69 2.70
N ARG A 506 -2.90 47.60 3.26
CA ARG A 506 -4.19 47.00 2.87
C ARG A 506 -5.27 47.29 3.92
N LYS A 507 -6.54 47.27 3.49
CA LYS A 507 -7.69 47.33 4.40
C LYS A 507 -7.96 46.00 5.12
N GLU A 508 -7.56 44.88 4.51
CA GLU A 508 -7.69 43.53 5.05
C GLU A 508 -6.35 42.79 4.94
N PRO A 509 -5.90 42.11 6.01
CA PRO A 509 -4.62 41.41 6.01
C PRO A 509 -4.64 40.19 5.10
N ILE A 510 -3.49 39.87 4.50
CA ILE A 510 -3.27 38.65 3.71
C ILE A 510 -3.43 37.44 4.65
N SER A 511 -4.33 36.52 4.30
CA SER A 511 -4.62 35.32 5.08
C SER A 511 -3.50 34.27 4.97
N GLY A 512 -3.43 33.35 5.95
CA GLY A 512 -2.41 32.28 5.95
C GLY A 512 -2.40 31.41 4.68
N ILE A 513 -3.58 31.13 4.12
CA ILE A 513 -3.73 30.35 2.88
C ILE A 513 -3.25 31.16 1.66
N GLU A 514 -3.49 32.47 1.64
CA GLU A 514 -2.96 33.36 0.59
C GLU A 514 -1.43 33.45 0.65
N ILE A 515 -0.84 33.36 1.85
CA ILE A 515 0.61 33.35 2.05
C ILE A 515 1.23 32.04 1.54
N GLU A 516 0.63 30.88 1.84
CA GLU A 516 1.11 29.58 1.36
C GLU A 516 1.12 29.50 -0.17
N ILE A 517 0.03 29.89 -0.84
CA ILE A 517 -0.06 29.85 -2.30
C ILE A 517 0.88 30.88 -2.94
N LEU A 518 1.07 32.04 -2.32
CA LEU A 518 2.05 33.04 -2.77
C LEU A 518 3.47 32.46 -2.72
N ILE A 519 3.83 31.79 -1.63
CA ILE A 519 5.13 31.15 -1.45
C ILE A 519 5.35 30.07 -2.52
N ASP A 520 4.38 29.19 -2.74
CA ASP A 520 4.46 28.14 -3.75
C ASP A 520 4.65 28.70 -5.17
N ASN A 521 3.95 29.79 -5.51
CA ASN A 521 4.11 30.47 -6.79
C ASN A 521 5.50 31.13 -6.94
N LEU A 522 6.05 31.70 -5.87
CA LEU A 522 7.40 32.29 -5.89
C LEU A 522 8.49 31.24 -6.13
N PHE A 523 8.38 30.08 -5.45
CA PHE A 523 9.30 28.96 -5.64
C PHE A 523 9.22 28.35 -7.05
N ARG A 524 8.02 28.28 -7.61
CA ARG A 524 7.78 27.73 -8.95
C ARG A 524 8.21 28.67 -10.06
N ASP A 525 7.83 29.95 -9.96
CA ASP A 525 7.90 30.88 -11.10
C ASP A 525 9.18 31.73 -11.08
N TYR A 526 9.86 31.84 -9.92
CA TYR A 526 11.10 32.61 -9.76
C TYR A 526 12.23 31.83 -9.08
N PRO A 527 12.50 30.56 -9.49
CA PRO A 527 13.45 29.69 -8.80
C PRO A 527 14.88 30.25 -8.79
N GLU A 528 15.28 31.00 -9.81
CA GLU A 528 16.60 31.64 -9.89
C GLU A 528 16.74 32.84 -8.93
N LEU A 529 15.69 33.67 -8.81
CA LEU A 529 15.67 34.78 -7.87
C LEU A 529 15.70 34.24 -6.43
N ILE A 530 14.90 33.19 -6.18
CA ILE A 530 14.89 32.50 -4.90
C ILE A 530 16.27 31.92 -4.62
N ALA A 531 16.91 31.22 -5.56
CA ALA A 531 18.27 30.69 -5.41
C ALA A 531 19.30 31.80 -5.11
N LYS A 532 19.19 32.98 -5.72
CA LYS A 532 20.04 34.15 -5.42
C LYS A 532 19.80 34.70 -4.01
N ILE A 533 18.53 34.79 -3.58
CA ILE A 533 18.17 35.17 -2.21
C ILE A 533 18.71 34.14 -1.22
N LYS A 534 18.57 32.84 -1.51
CA LYS A 534 19.13 31.75 -0.69
C LYS A 534 20.64 31.92 -0.55
N TYR A 535 21.34 32.13 -1.68
CA TYR A 535 22.78 32.31 -1.69
C TYR A 535 23.21 33.53 -0.85
N GLN A 536 22.56 34.69 -1.02
CA GLN A 536 22.92 35.89 -0.27
C GLN A 536 22.60 35.79 1.22
N LEU A 537 21.45 35.23 1.60
CA LEU A 537 21.08 35.02 3.01
C LEU A 537 21.99 33.98 3.71
N GLN A 538 22.42 32.93 3.00
CA GLN A 538 23.32 31.90 3.52
C GLN A 538 24.75 32.41 3.74
N HIS A 539 25.17 33.45 3.02
CA HIS A 539 26.52 34.03 3.09
C HIS A 539 26.54 35.42 3.74
N GLU A 540 25.45 35.83 4.40
CA GLU A 540 25.28 37.13 5.07
C GLU A 540 25.58 38.35 4.16
N LEU A 541 25.28 38.22 2.87
CA LEU A 541 25.47 39.27 1.87
C LEU A 541 24.27 40.26 1.88
N PRO A 542 24.47 41.52 1.43
CA PRO A 542 23.38 42.50 1.40
C PRO A 542 22.23 42.07 0.48
N VAL A 543 21.02 42.02 1.01
CA VAL A 543 19.80 41.57 0.29
C VAL A 543 18.85 42.71 -0.10
N GLN A 544 19.22 43.98 0.12
CA GLN A 544 18.33 45.13 -0.11
C GLN A 544 17.76 45.19 -1.54
N GLU A 545 18.56 44.90 -2.56
CA GLU A 545 18.10 44.93 -3.96
C GLU A 545 17.13 43.76 -4.24
N LEU A 546 17.44 42.56 -3.75
CA LEU A 546 16.57 41.39 -3.89
C LEU A 546 15.27 41.53 -3.10
N TYR A 547 15.30 42.25 -1.97
CA TYR A 547 14.10 42.58 -1.17
C TYR A 547 13.14 43.46 -1.96
N GLN A 548 13.66 44.50 -2.63
CA GLN A 548 12.83 45.39 -3.45
C GLN A 548 12.23 44.66 -4.65
N GLU A 549 13.01 43.78 -5.28
CA GLU A 549 12.55 42.96 -6.41
C GLU A 549 11.45 41.97 -5.98
N LEU A 550 11.65 41.22 -4.89
CA LEU A 550 10.67 40.26 -4.39
C LEU A 550 9.39 40.95 -3.89
N SER A 551 9.53 42.08 -3.18
CA SER A 551 8.39 42.88 -2.71
C SER A 551 7.53 43.38 -3.87
N GLY A 552 8.15 43.81 -4.97
CA GLY A 552 7.44 44.21 -6.19
C GLY A 552 6.67 43.05 -6.86
N ILE A 553 7.25 41.85 -6.89
CA ILE A 553 6.61 40.64 -7.43
C ILE A 553 5.39 40.26 -6.59
N ILE A 554 5.56 40.19 -5.27
CA ILE A 554 4.50 39.84 -4.32
C ILE A 554 3.34 40.84 -4.40
N HIS A 555 3.66 42.13 -4.42
CA HIS A 555 2.66 43.19 -4.53
C HIS A 555 1.83 43.06 -5.81
N ASN A 556 2.47 42.73 -6.94
CA ASN A 556 1.77 42.51 -8.21
C ASN A 556 0.90 41.25 -8.20
N GLN A 557 1.38 40.14 -7.64
CA GLN A 557 0.61 38.89 -7.56
C GLN A 557 -0.66 39.05 -6.71
N ILE A 558 -0.56 39.75 -5.58
CA ILE A 558 -1.70 40.06 -4.70
C ILE A 558 -2.71 40.97 -5.42
N LYS A 559 -2.22 41.98 -6.16
CA LYS A 559 -3.07 42.90 -6.94
C LYS A 559 -3.85 42.19 -8.06
N MET A 560 -3.38 41.04 -8.54
CA MET A 560 -4.00 40.28 -9.64
C MET A 560 -5.03 39.22 -9.18
N GLY A 561 -5.22 38.99 -7.88
CA GLY A 561 -6.35 38.20 -7.34
C GLY A 561 -6.27 36.67 -7.47
N ASN A 562 -5.08 36.08 -7.61
CA ASN A 562 -4.89 34.66 -7.94
C ASN A 562 -4.99 33.64 -6.77
N LEU A 563 -5.46 34.03 -5.57
CA LEU A 563 -5.27 33.23 -4.35
C LEU A 563 -6.52 32.55 -3.76
N MET A 564 -7.69 32.62 -4.40
CA MET A 564 -8.90 31.95 -3.88
C MET A 564 -9.34 30.76 -4.76
N ASN A 565 -9.02 29.53 -4.34
CA ASN A 565 -9.87 28.31 -4.37
C ASN A 565 -9.06 27.01 -4.15
N LEU A 566 -9.20 26.28 -3.02
CA LEU A 566 -9.07 24.79 -2.88
C LEU A 566 -9.55 24.25 -1.49
N PRO A 567 -9.87 22.92 -1.32
CA PRO A 567 -10.81 22.36 -0.31
C PRO A 567 -10.19 21.54 0.87
N LYS A 568 -11.02 21.16 1.87
CA LYS A 568 -10.67 20.44 3.14
C LYS A 568 -10.72 18.88 3.06
N ARG A 569 -10.02 18.19 3.97
CA ARG A 569 -9.83 16.71 4.10
C ARG A 569 -11.11 15.89 4.47
N PRO A 570 -11.24 14.60 4.05
CA PRO A 570 -12.41 13.75 4.33
C PRO A 570 -12.30 12.86 5.61
N LYS A 571 -13.46 12.37 6.10
CA LYS A 571 -13.64 11.43 7.23
C LYS A 571 -13.91 9.99 6.71
N ILE A 572 -13.52 8.97 7.48
CA ILE A 572 -13.73 7.51 7.23
C ILE A 572 -15.21 7.13 7.42
N ASN A 573 -15.73 6.20 6.60
CA ASN A 573 -17.15 5.81 6.56
C ASN A 573 -17.32 4.33 6.98
N PRO A 574 -18.21 3.98 7.93
CA PRO A 574 -18.41 2.61 8.39
C PRO A 574 -18.87 1.60 7.32
N LEU A 575 -19.31 2.03 6.13
CA LEU A 575 -19.90 1.21 5.05
C LEU A 575 -18.95 0.24 4.31
N ASP A 576 -17.72 0.04 4.77
CA ASP A 576 -16.65 -0.68 4.07
C ASP A 576 -16.51 -2.18 4.44
N PHE A 577 -17.50 -2.83 5.07
CA PHE A 577 -17.39 -4.24 5.56
C PHE A 577 -18.39 -5.23 4.90
N PRO A 578 -17.99 -6.50 4.62
CA PRO A 578 -18.80 -7.48 3.89
C PRO A 578 -19.93 -8.12 4.74
N GLU A 579 -20.99 -8.59 4.06
CA GLU A 579 -22.13 -9.31 4.65
C GLU A 579 -21.84 -10.78 4.99
N VAL A 580 -22.43 -11.28 6.09
CA VAL A 580 -22.29 -12.66 6.57
C VAL A 580 -23.68 -13.32 6.66
N ASP A 581 -24.10 -13.95 5.56
CA ASP A 581 -25.42 -14.59 5.37
C ASP A 581 -25.44 -16.05 5.88
N LEU A 582 -25.19 -16.26 7.19
CA LEU A 582 -25.13 -17.58 7.83
C LEU A 582 -26.10 -17.68 9.02
N LEU A 583 -27.11 -18.55 8.91
CA LEU A 583 -28.04 -18.88 9.99
C LEU A 583 -27.57 -20.09 10.79
N VAL A 584 -27.28 -19.91 12.09
CA VAL A 584 -27.00 -21.01 13.02
C VAL A 584 -28.05 -21.01 14.12
N ASN A 585 -28.73 -22.13 14.32
CA ASN A 585 -29.68 -22.33 15.43
C ASN A 585 -29.97 -23.83 15.62
N LYS A 586 -30.97 -24.15 16.45
CA LYS A 586 -31.38 -25.54 16.78
C LYS A 586 -31.77 -26.37 15.55
N GLU A 587 -32.26 -25.72 14.49
CA GLU A 587 -32.70 -26.38 13.25
C GLU A 587 -31.63 -26.34 12.15
N ASN A 588 -30.65 -25.43 12.27
CA ASN A 588 -29.58 -25.19 11.30
C ASN A 588 -28.22 -25.36 11.99
N PRO A 589 -27.79 -26.61 12.29
CA PRO A 589 -26.48 -26.86 12.86
C PRO A 589 -25.37 -26.57 11.85
N LEU A 590 -24.22 -26.13 12.35
CA LEU A 590 -22.99 -26.00 11.57
C LEU A 590 -22.54 -27.39 11.06
N PRO A 591 -21.96 -27.47 9.85
CA PRO A 591 -21.35 -28.69 9.34
C PRO A 591 -20.34 -29.29 10.32
N GLU A 592 -20.21 -30.63 10.28
CA GLU A 592 -19.36 -31.38 11.20
C GLU A 592 -17.89 -30.90 11.15
N ASN A 593 -17.43 -30.54 9.95
CA ASN A 593 -16.10 -30.01 9.65
C ASN A 593 -16.05 -28.47 9.53
N TYR A 594 -17.06 -27.73 10.00
CA TYR A 594 -17.02 -26.27 9.98
C TYR A 594 -15.89 -25.74 10.87
N ILE A 595 -14.98 -24.99 10.26
CA ILE A 595 -13.91 -24.26 10.92
C ILE A 595 -14.03 -22.82 10.44
N PRO A 596 -14.31 -21.85 11.33
CA PRO A 596 -14.37 -20.45 10.93
C PRO A 596 -12.99 -19.94 10.51
N THR A 597 -12.96 -19.16 9.44
CA THR A 597 -11.74 -18.50 8.95
C THR A 597 -11.42 -17.26 9.77
N ASN A 598 -10.13 -16.91 9.85
CA ASN A 598 -9.65 -15.65 10.44
C ASN A 598 -10.05 -15.44 11.91
N ILE A 599 -10.04 -16.50 12.74
CA ILE A 599 -10.19 -16.35 14.19
C ILE A 599 -8.92 -15.70 14.77
N ILE A 600 -9.10 -14.58 15.48
CA ILE A 600 -8.03 -13.86 16.17
C ILE A 600 -8.28 -13.84 17.67
N GLU A 601 -7.22 -13.72 18.45
CA GLU A 601 -7.31 -13.48 19.90
C GLU A 601 -7.61 -12.00 20.17
N VAL A 602 -8.47 -11.72 21.14
CA VAL A 602 -8.81 -10.36 21.58
C VAL A 602 -8.58 -10.21 23.07
N LYS A 603 -8.09 -9.03 23.46
CA LYS A 603 -7.76 -8.71 24.86
C LYS A 603 -8.93 -8.01 25.53
N ASN A 604 -9.37 -8.55 26.66
CA ASN A 604 -10.23 -7.87 27.62
C ASN A 604 -9.57 -8.02 29.01
N PRO A 605 -9.15 -6.92 29.68
CA PRO A 605 -8.49 -6.99 30.98
C PRO A 605 -9.39 -7.52 32.11
N TYR A 606 -10.69 -7.57 31.88
CA TYR A 606 -11.70 -8.09 32.81
C TYR A 606 -12.13 -9.53 32.52
N TYR A 607 -11.66 -10.12 31.42
CA TYR A 607 -12.09 -11.43 30.96
C TYR A 607 -11.80 -12.53 31.98
N LYS A 608 -12.83 -13.29 32.32
CA LYS A 608 -12.74 -14.48 33.17
C LYS A 608 -13.28 -15.67 32.39
N SER A 609 -12.38 -16.50 31.86
CA SER A 609 -12.83 -17.73 31.22
C SER A 609 -13.52 -18.66 32.22
N PHE A 610 -14.63 -19.28 31.80
CA PHE A 610 -15.28 -20.38 32.53
C PHE A 610 -14.32 -21.56 32.79
N PHE A 611 -13.27 -21.72 31.97
CA PHE A 611 -12.24 -22.75 32.14
C PHE A 611 -10.84 -22.13 31.99
N PRO A 612 -9.93 -22.32 32.97
CA PRO A 612 -8.58 -21.79 32.89
C PRO A 612 -7.85 -22.21 31.61
N GLY A 613 -7.17 -21.27 30.95
CA GLY A 613 -6.34 -21.53 29.76
C GLY A 613 -7.06 -21.40 28.41
N ILE A 614 -8.29 -20.90 28.37
CA ILE A 614 -8.99 -20.56 27.11
C ILE A 614 -8.90 -19.06 26.86
N ASN A 615 -8.22 -18.66 25.78
CA ASN A 615 -8.13 -17.26 25.35
C ASN A 615 -9.45 -16.82 24.70
N LEU A 616 -9.75 -15.52 24.83
CA LEU A 616 -10.91 -14.92 24.17
C LEU A 616 -10.58 -14.71 22.68
N GLN A 617 -11.39 -15.28 21.81
CA GLN A 617 -11.16 -15.25 20.37
C GLN A 617 -12.43 -14.82 19.64
N VAL A 618 -12.32 -14.22 18.46
CA VAL A 618 -13.45 -13.86 17.58
C VAL A 618 -12.99 -13.88 16.13
N ASN A 619 -13.92 -13.93 15.18
CA ASN A 619 -13.59 -13.68 13.78
C ASN A 619 -13.06 -12.23 13.58
N LYS A 620 -12.06 -12.07 12.71
CA LYS A 620 -11.36 -10.79 12.46
C LYS A 620 -12.32 -9.67 12.05
N GLU A 621 -13.23 -9.95 11.12
CA GLU A 621 -14.22 -8.99 10.61
C GLU A 621 -15.17 -8.55 11.73
N THR A 622 -15.59 -9.50 12.57
CA THR A 622 -16.40 -9.23 13.77
C THR A 622 -15.66 -8.33 14.76
N ASN A 623 -14.36 -8.56 14.99
CA ASN A 623 -13.56 -7.70 15.87
C ASN A 623 -13.42 -6.28 15.30
N MET A 624 -13.19 -6.12 14.00
CA MET A 624 -13.05 -4.80 13.37
C MET A 624 -14.33 -3.98 13.51
N ALA A 625 -15.47 -4.59 13.21
CA ALA A 625 -16.79 -3.98 13.43
C ALA A 625 -16.99 -3.60 14.91
N PHE A 626 -16.60 -4.49 15.84
CA PHE A 626 -16.70 -4.23 17.27
C PHE A 626 -15.82 -3.05 17.72
N GLN A 627 -14.61 -2.89 17.18
CA GLN A 627 -13.76 -1.75 17.54
C GLN A 627 -14.40 -0.41 17.13
N LEU A 628 -15.02 -0.34 15.95
CA LEU A 628 -15.73 0.87 15.51
C LEU A 628 -16.95 1.17 16.39
N LEU A 629 -17.72 0.13 16.73
CA LEU A 629 -18.85 0.25 17.66
C LEU A 629 -18.37 0.72 19.05
N LYS A 630 -17.27 0.16 19.54
CA LYS A 630 -16.65 0.53 20.82
C LYS A 630 -16.15 1.97 20.83
N GLU A 631 -15.53 2.44 19.75
CA GLU A 631 -15.08 3.82 19.62
C GLU A 631 -16.23 4.83 19.64
N GLU A 632 -17.35 4.52 18.96
CA GLU A 632 -18.51 5.41 18.98
C GLU A 632 -19.21 5.38 20.34
N ALA A 633 -19.32 4.20 20.95
CA ALA A 633 -19.84 4.06 22.32
C ALA A 633 -19.03 4.93 23.28
N LEU A 634 -17.70 4.93 23.13
CA LEU A 634 -16.80 5.70 23.99
C LEU A 634 -16.98 7.22 23.84
N LYS A 635 -17.27 7.71 22.63
CA LYS A 635 -17.59 9.15 22.42
C LYS A 635 -18.85 9.58 23.15
N GLU A 636 -19.80 8.66 23.31
CA GLU A 636 -21.05 8.85 24.04
C GLU A 636 -20.91 8.50 25.54
N GLY A 637 -19.69 8.20 26.00
CA GLY A 637 -19.37 7.93 27.41
C GLY A 637 -19.58 6.48 27.86
N TYR A 638 -19.76 5.54 26.93
CA TYR A 638 -19.95 4.13 27.21
C TYR A 638 -18.70 3.30 26.89
N GLU A 639 -18.27 2.46 27.83
CA GLU A 639 -17.11 1.59 27.63
C GLU A 639 -17.55 0.15 27.40
N LEU A 640 -17.35 -0.37 26.18
CA LEU A 640 -17.72 -1.73 25.78
C LEU A 640 -16.53 -2.68 25.72
N TRP A 641 -16.77 -3.94 26.11
CA TRP A 641 -15.80 -5.04 26.02
C TRP A 641 -16.46 -6.32 25.53
N ILE A 642 -15.72 -7.12 24.77
CA ILE A 642 -16.12 -8.50 24.46
C ILE A 642 -15.89 -9.33 25.72
N ASP A 643 -16.96 -9.91 26.27
CA ASP A 643 -16.92 -10.86 27.38
C ASP A 643 -16.88 -12.32 26.89
N SER A 644 -17.53 -12.61 25.75
CA SER A 644 -17.43 -13.91 25.09
C SER A 644 -17.40 -13.81 23.58
N GLY A 645 -16.73 -14.76 22.93
CA GLY A 645 -16.52 -14.79 21.49
C GLY A 645 -16.59 -16.21 20.94
N TYR A 646 -15.73 -16.56 19.97
CA TYR A 646 -15.63 -17.87 19.35
C TYR A 646 -15.45 -19.00 20.38
N ARG A 647 -16.21 -20.08 20.19
CA ARG A 647 -16.11 -21.32 20.98
C ARG A 647 -16.00 -22.50 20.03
N THR A 648 -15.14 -23.47 20.34
CA THR A 648 -15.17 -24.76 19.63
C THR A 648 -16.36 -25.59 20.11
N SER A 649 -16.81 -26.56 19.32
CA SER A 649 -17.90 -27.48 19.72
C SER A 649 -17.59 -28.20 21.03
N SER A 650 -16.32 -28.57 21.26
CA SER A 650 -15.87 -29.19 22.51
C SER A 650 -15.95 -28.24 23.71
N TYR A 651 -15.76 -26.93 23.50
CA TYR A 651 -15.94 -25.93 24.54
C TYR A 651 -17.43 -25.69 24.81
N GLN A 652 -18.25 -25.58 23.75
CA GLN A 652 -19.70 -25.45 23.87
C GLN A 652 -20.31 -26.63 24.65
N GLU A 653 -19.84 -27.86 24.41
CA GLU A 653 -20.27 -29.04 25.16
C GLU A 653 -19.94 -28.94 26.66
N LYS A 654 -18.75 -28.43 27.01
CA LYS A 654 -18.38 -28.19 28.41
C LYS A 654 -19.27 -27.15 29.08
N VAL A 655 -19.62 -26.07 28.35
CA VAL A 655 -20.55 -25.04 28.85
C VAL A 655 -21.93 -25.64 29.07
N LEU A 656 -22.47 -26.40 28.11
CA LEU A 656 -23.76 -27.08 28.26
C LEU A 656 -23.78 -28.03 29.45
N ASN A 657 -22.77 -28.89 29.60
CA ASN A 657 -22.67 -29.83 30.72
C ASN A 657 -22.57 -29.13 32.07
N HIS A 658 -21.89 -27.98 32.14
CA HIS A 658 -21.86 -27.16 33.34
C HIS A 658 -23.26 -26.67 33.72
N TYR A 659 -24.00 -26.11 32.76
CA TYR A 659 -25.35 -25.60 32.98
C TYR A 659 -26.36 -26.73 33.29
N LEU A 660 -26.29 -27.87 32.61
CA LEU A 660 -27.13 -29.04 32.95
C LEU A 660 -26.92 -29.49 34.40
N LYS A 661 -25.70 -29.41 34.91
CA LYS A 661 -25.38 -29.76 36.29
C LYS A 661 -25.92 -28.74 37.31
N THR A 662 -25.98 -27.45 36.96
CA THR A 662 -26.40 -26.39 37.88
C THR A 662 -27.90 -26.10 37.85
N MET A 663 -28.55 -26.27 36.70
CA MET A 663 -29.97 -25.92 36.50
C MET A 663 -30.82 -27.01 35.83
N GLY A 664 -30.28 -28.19 35.55
CA GLY A 664 -31.05 -29.29 34.95
C GLY A 664 -31.51 -28.99 33.52
N GLU A 665 -32.64 -29.55 33.10
CA GLU A 665 -33.16 -29.44 31.73
C GLU A 665 -33.46 -27.99 31.28
N GLU A 666 -33.60 -27.04 32.20
CA GLU A 666 -33.71 -25.61 31.87
C GLU A 666 -32.51 -25.08 31.08
N ALA A 667 -31.35 -25.75 31.17
CA ALA A 667 -30.16 -25.42 30.41
C ALA A 667 -30.41 -25.41 28.89
N TYR A 668 -31.28 -26.28 28.36
CA TYR A 668 -31.59 -26.35 26.92
C TYR A 668 -32.36 -25.13 26.38
N GLN A 669 -32.86 -24.26 27.28
CA GLN A 669 -33.48 -22.99 26.93
C GLN A 669 -32.49 -21.82 26.88
N LYS A 670 -31.31 -21.96 27.53
CA LYS A 670 -30.30 -20.91 27.67
C LYS A 670 -28.99 -21.20 26.95
N VAL A 671 -28.68 -22.47 26.71
CA VAL A 671 -27.41 -22.90 26.14
C VAL A 671 -27.68 -23.76 24.92
N ALA A 672 -27.11 -23.35 23.79
CA ALA A 672 -27.19 -24.10 22.55
C ALA A 672 -26.47 -25.46 22.67
N LEU A 673 -26.98 -26.47 21.97
CA LEU A 673 -26.27 -27.73 21.76
C LEU A 673 -24.98 -27.45 20.94
N PRO A 674 -23.92 -28.27 21.08
CA PRO A 674 -22.77 -28.20 20.19
C PRO A 674 -23.22 -28.21 18.72
N LYS A 675 -22.54 -27.43 17.88
CA LYS A 675 -22.84 -27.12 16.47
C LYS A 675 -24.05 -26.22 16.22
N THR A 676 -24.89 -25.97 17.22
CA THR A 676 -26.06 -25.06 17.10
C THR A 676 -25.80 -23.70 17.76
N SER A 677 -24.60 -23.47 18.29
CA SER A 677 -24.21 -22.22 18.95
C SER A 677 -23.72 -21.19 17.95
N GLU A 678 -24.26 -19.98 18.01
CA GLU A 678 -23.81 -18.82 17.23
C GLU A 678 -22.33 -18.50 17.50
N HIS A 679 -21.83 -18.74 18.72
CA HIS A 679 -20.41 -18.56 19.03
C HIS A 679 -19.50 -19.52 18.26
N GLU A 680 -19.99 -20.70 17.85
CA GLU A 680 -19.20 -21.63 17.03
C GLU A 680 -19.02 -21.13 15.59
N SER A 681 -19.83 -20.14 15.16
CA SER A 681 -19.67 -19.51 13.85
C SER A 681 -18.46 -18.58 13.76
N GLY A 682 -17.98 -18.06 14.89
CA GLY A 682 -16.95 -17.01 14.98
C GLY A 682 -17.49 -15.57 14.96
N TYR A 683 -18.76 -15.36 14.56
CA TYR A 683 -19.36 -14.04 14.32
C TYR A 683 -20.22 -13.49 15.48
N ALA A 684 -20.36 -14.25 16.56
CA ALA A 684 -21.15 -13.86 17.71
C ALA A 684 -20.27 -13.44 18.90
N ILE A 685 -20.68 -12.36 19.55
CA ILE A 685 -20.01 -11.81 20.73
C ILE A 685 -21.02 -11.53 21.85
N ASP A 686 -20.62 -11.82 23.08
CA ASP A 686 -21.28 -11.34 24.28
C ASP A 686 -20.53 -10.11 24.79
N LEU A 687 -21.25 -9.08 25.19
CA LEU A 687 -20.66 -7.83 25.65
C LEU A 687 -20.73 -7.66 27.17
N GLY A 688 -19.74 -6.97 27.71
CA GLY A 688 -19.75 -6.36 29.05
C GLY A 688 -19.41 -4.88 28.99
N THR A 689 -19.65 -4.16 30.08
CA THR A 689 -19.45 -2.71 30.18
C THR A 689 -18.73 -2.31 31.46
N VAL A 690 -18.09 -1.14 31.47
CA VAL A 690 -17.58 -0.53 32.70
C VAL A 690 -18.46 0.64 33.11
N ILE A 691 -18.93 0.65 34.36
CA ILE A 691 -19.71 1.75 34.96
C ILE A 691 -19.06 2.11 36.30
N ASP A 692 -18.72 3.39 36.47
CA ASP A 692 -18.03 3.90 37.67
C ASP A 692 -16.79 3.09 38.08
N GLY A 693 -16.01 2.66 37.07
CA GLY A 693 -14.78 1.87 37.26
C GLY A 693 -15.01 0.40 37.66
N LYS A 694 -16.25 -0.09 37.61
CA LYS A 694 -16.58 -1.50 37.85
C LYS A 694 -17.03 -2.17 36.56
N TYR A 695 -16.52 -3.38 36.32
CA TYR A 695 -16.93 -4.20 35.19
C TYR A 695 -18.25 -4.92 35.47
N PHE A 696 -19.15 -4.91 34.50
CA PHE A 696 -20.43 -5.58 34.50
C PHE A 696 -20.53 -6.47 33.25
N ASP A 697 -20.62 -7.77 33.47
CA ASP A 697 -20.91 -8.82 32.48
C ASP A 697 -22.42 -9.09 32.33
N GLU A 698 -23.24 -8.60 33.27
CA GLU A 698 -24.71 -8.64 33.20
C GLU A 698 -25.30 -7.37 32.58
N ILE A 699 -25.30 -7.28 31.25
CA ILE A 699 -25.99 -6.19 30.53
C ILE A 699 -27.51 -6.39 30.62
N THR A 700 -28.25 -5.34 30.99
CA THR A 700 -29.72 -5.35 31.09
C THR A 700 -30.33 -4.15 30.37
N ASP A 701 -31.61 -4.23 29.98
CA ASP A 701 -32.35 -3.14 29.30
C ASP A 701 -32.40 -1.82 30.07
N GLU A 702 -32.20 -1.89 31.39
CA GLU A 702 -32.25 -0.73 32.26
C GLU A 702 -31.01 0.17 32.10
N LEU A 703 -29.89 -0.39 31.62
CA LEU A 703 -28.66 0.36 31.45
C LEU A 703 -28.73 1.29 30.21
N PRO A 704 -28.29 2.56 30.34
CA PRO A 704 -28.24 3.48 29.21
C PRO A 704 -27.40 2.97 28.03
N VAL A 705 -26.29 2.28 28.32
CA VAL A 705 -25.43 1.66 27.29
C VAL A 705 -26.17 0.62 26.47
N THR A 706 -27.08 -0.16 27.07
CA THR A 706 -27.86 -1.19 26.36
C THR A 706 -28.83 -0.56 25.37
N LYS A 707 -29.55 0.48 25.80
CA LYS A 707 -30.48 1.21 24.93
C LYS A 707 -29.74 1.84 23.76
N TRP A 708 -28.62 2.50 24.05
CA TRP A 708 -27.76 3.07 23.02
C TRP A 708 -27.26 1.98 22.07
N LEU A 709 -26.79 0.85 22.60
CA LEU A 709 -26.30 -0.27 21.81
C LEU A 709 -27.38 -0.79 20.85
N HIS A 710 -28.61 -1.00 21.34
CA HIS A 710 -29.72 -1.52 20.53
C HIS A 710 -30.15 -0.55 19.43
N GLU A 711 -30.02 0.76 19.67
CA GLU A 711 -30.29 1.81 18.69
C GLU A 711 -29.14 2.06 17.70
N ASN A 712 -27.92 1.55 17.96
CA ASN A 712 -26.74 1.93 17.18
C ASN A 712 -25.94 0.76 16.60
N CYS A 713 -26.03 -0.45 17.16
CA CYS A 713 -25.19 -1.59 16.76
C CYS A 713 -25.35 -1.95 15.27
N TYR A 714 -26.53 -1.75 14.68
CA TYR A 714 -26.79 -2.01 13.26
C TYR A 714 -25.94 -1.14 12.32
N LYS A 715 -25.55 0.07 12.76
CA LYS A 715 -24.69 0.99 11.99
C LYS A 715 -23.26 0.45 11.83
N TYR A 716 -22.94 -0.60 12.58
CA TYR A 716 -21.64 -1.27 12.59
C TYR A 716 -21.76 -2.75 12.18
N GLY A 717 -22.90 -3.15 11.62
CA GLY A 717 -23.10 -4.49 11.07
C GLY A 717 -23.50 -5.56 12.09
N PHE A 718 -23.89 -5.14 13.30
CA PHE A 718 -24.40 -6.05 14.34
C PHE A 718 -25.91 -6.01 14.47
N ILE A 719 -26.47 -7.15 14.84
CA ILE A 719 -27.85 -7.25 15.35
C ILE A 719 -27.84 -7.76 16.78
N VAL A 720 -28.83 -7.35 17.56
CA VAL A 720 -29.20 -8.07 18.79
C VAL A 720 -29.81 -9.39 18.36
N ARG A 721 -29.08 -10.48 18.56
CA ARG A 721 -29.38 -11.76 17.90
C ARG A 721 -30.62 -12.45 18.48
N TYR A 722 -30.87 -12.25 19.77
CA TYR A 722 -32.05 -12.75 20.47
C TYR A 722 -32.82 -11.56 21.09
N PRO A 723 -33.64 -10.87 20.27
CA PRO A 723 -34.43 -9.72 20.73
C PRO A 723 -35.65 -10.16 21.56
N LYS A 724 -36.19 -9.22 22.34
CA LYS A 724 -37.34 -9.44 23.21
C LYS A 724 -38.61 -9.72 22.39
N ASP A 725 -39.50 -10.55 22.92
CA ASP A 725 -40.78 -10.92 22.30
C ASP A 725 -40.65 -11.70 20.98
N LYS A 726 -39.47 -12.29 20.71
CA LYS A 726 -39.14 -13.09 19.51
C LYS A 726 -38.64 -14.50 19.86
N GLU A 727 -38.77 -14.92 21.11
CA GLU A 727 -38.25 -16.20 21.64
C GLU A 727 -38.88 -17.42 20.95
N GLU A 728 -40.16 -17.34 20.60
CA GLU A 728 -40.88 -18.39 19.84
C GLU A 728 -40.33 -18.55 18.41
N ILE A 729 -39.62 -17.54 17.89
CA ILE A 729 -39.05 -17.53 16.54
C ILE A 729 -37.58 -17.96 16.57
N THR A 730 -36.78 -17.40 17.47
CA THR A 730 -35.33 -17.68 17.56
C THR A 730 -35.04 -18.98 18.32
N GLY A 731 -35.97 -19.43 19.18
CA GLY A 731 -35.80 -20.62 20.00
C GLY A 731 -34.88 -20.44 21.22
N PHE A 732 -34.47 -19.20 21.51
CA PHE A 732 -33.64 -18.80 22.66
C PHE A 732 -34.32 -17.67 23.44
N LYS A 733 -34.05 -17.59 24.75
CA LYS A 733 -34.53 -16.48 25.58
C LYS A 733 -33.89 -15.16 25.16
N TYR A 734 -34.52 -14.05 25.53
CA TYR A 734 -33.97 -12.72 25.33
C TYR A 734 -32.56 -12.55 25.93
N GLU A 735 -31.61 -12.07 25.12
CA GLU A 735 -30.22 -11.83 25.53
C GLU A 735 -29.75 -10.43 25.06
N PRO A 736 -29.90 -9.38 25.89
CA PRO A 736 -29.59 -8.00 25.50
C PRO A 736 -28.10 -7.74 25.20
N TRP A 737 -27.19 -8.61 25.66
CA TRP A 737 -25.74 -8.53 25.42
C TRP A 737 -25.27 -9.25 24.15
N HIS A 738 -26.09 -10.16 23.60
CA HIS A 738 -25.63 -11.10 22.56
C HIS A 738 -25.77 -10.46 21.18
N LEU A 739 -24.63 -10.07 20.60
CA LEU A 739 -24.58 -9.48 19.26
C LEU A 739 -24.08 -10.49 18.24
N ARG A 740 -24.74 -10.51 17.09
CA ARG A 740 -24.30 -11.24 15.90
C ARG A 740 -23.88 -10.26 14.82
N TYR A 741 -22.63 -10.38 14.35
CA TYR A 741 -22.19 -9.68 13.15
C TYR A 741 -22.79 -10.36 11.91
N VAL A 742 -23.49 -9.57 11.10
CA VAL A 742 -24.13 -9.99 9.84
C VAL A 742 -23.71 -9.11 8.66
N GLY A 743 -22.89 -8.09 8.90
CA GLY A 743 -22.57 -7.03 7.94
C GLY A 743 -23.62 -5.93 7.88
N LEU A 744 -23.29 -4.84 7.20
CA LEU A 744 -24.00 -3.57 7.37
C LEU A 744 -25.35 -3.51 6.70
N GLU A 745 -25.49 -3.99 5.47
CA GLU A 745 -26.77 -3.87 4.77
C GLU A 745 -27.82 -4.78 5.40
N LEU A 746 -27.47 -6.04 5.71
CA LEU A 746 -28.34 -6.96 6.42
C LEU A 746 -28.67 -6.47 7.84
N ALA A 747 -27.70 -5.99 8.63
CA ALA A 747 -27.98 -5.46 9.96
C ALA A 747 -28.95 -4.27 9.90
N LYS A 748 -28.72 -3.35 8.94
CA LYS A 748 -29.61 -2.21 8.71
C LYS A 748 -31.00 -2.66 8.26
N TYR A 749 -31.10 -3.61 7.35
CA TYR A 749 -32.37 -4.15 6.88
C TYR A 749 -33.16 -4.78 8.03
N LEU A 750 -32.52 -5.62 8.84
CA LEU A 750 -33.15 -6.27 9.99
C LEU A 750 -33.58 -5.25 11.05
N HIS A 751 -32.77 -4.21 11.28
CA HIS A 751 -33.12 -3.11 12.18
C HIS A 751 -34.33 -2.32 11.68
N GLU A 752 -34.37 -1.95 10.40
CA GLU A 752 -35.46 -1.16 9.80
C GLU A 752 -36.78 -1.95 9.71
N THR A 753 -36.71 -3.26 9.51
CA THR A 753 -37.89 -4.13 9.34
C THR A 753 -38.37 -4.78 10.64
N GLY A 754 -37.52 -4.86 11.67
CA GLY A 754 -37.81 -5.58 12.91
C GLY A 754 -37.89 -7.11 12.72
N LEU A 755 -37.37 -7.63 11.61
CA LEU A 755 -37.28 -9.06 11.35
C LEU A 755 -36.12 -9.68 12.11
N THR A 756 -36.31 -10.93 12.53
CA THR A 756 -35.22 -11.80 13.00
C THR A 756 -34.44 -12.37 11.81
N LEU A 757 -33.24 -12.90 12.08
CA LEU A 757 -32.44 -13.58 11.07
C LEU A 757 -33.21 -14.80 10.50
N GLU A 758 -33.93 -15.53 11.35
CA GLU A 758 -34.82 -16.62 10.94
C GLU A 758 -35.91 -16.18 9.96
N GLU A 759 -36.62 -15.09 10.27
CA GLU A 759 -37.67 -14.56 9.41
C GLU A 759 -37.11 -14.09 8.06
N TYR A 760 -35.94 -13.43 8.06
CA TYR A 760 -35.25 -13.03 6.83
C TYR A 760 -34.90 -14.23 5.93
N HIS A 761 -34.30 -15.29 6.48
CA HIS A 761 -33.97 -16.48 5.70
C HIS A 761 -35.23 -17.20 5.20
N ARG A 762 -36.31 -17.21 5.98
CA ARG A 762 -37.61 -17.76 5.56
C ARG A 762 -38.20 -16.97 4.40
N GLU A 763 -38.23 -15.63 4.47
CA GLU A 763 -38.69 -14.80 3.36
C GLU A 763 -37.84 -14.99 2.09
N LYS A 764 -36.52 -15.07 2.24
CA LYS A 764 -35.58 -15.30 1.13
C LYS A 764 -35.82 -16.65 0.46
N SER A 765 -36.15 -17.69 1.24
CA SER A 765 -36.47 -19.02 0.73
C SER A 765 -37.80 -19.10 -0.04
N LEU A 766 -38.78 -18.24 0.29
CA LEU A 766 -40.09 -18.17 -0.37
C LEU A 766 -40.08 -17.35 -1.67
N LYS A 767 -39.03 -16.54 -1.88
CA LYS A 767 -38.84 -15.70 -3.09
C LYS A 767 -37.97 -16.37 -4.17
N LYS A 768 -37.35 -17.52 -3.86
CA LYS A 768 -36.67 -18.42 -4.80
C LYS A 768 -37.61 -19.55 -5.21
#